data_AF-A0A937X5S7-F1
#
_entry.id   AF-A0A937X5S7-F1
#
_cell.length_a   1.000
_cell.length_b   1.000
_cell.length_c   1.000
_cell.angle_alpha   90.00
_cell.angle_beta   90.00
_cell.angle_gamma   90.00
#
_symmetry.space_group_name_H-M   'P 1'
#
loop_
_entity.id
_entity.type
_entity.pdbx_description
1 polymer ?
#
loop_
_entity_poly.entity_id
_entity_poly.type
_entity_poly.pdbx_seq_one_letter_code
_entity_poly.pdbx_strand_id
1 'polypeptide(L)'
;MQPLADRGPTLGRPFRRPGLRAAAFFLGLALLSAAAPGARRAAPLQASGPVGPTDEGDPILITGRLTTGNAFGLTFYNNGFLGNNMASRSPSGEYPVGSGEEHLVRAGLWIAGLYSTNASLEDADTLCSTATVDGYFGSSGRETESEFYPARTRILERSTLLESPAYDPARAKSEQDLLCVYHDDHPRPAQLHRPLHISVEQEILQFSFEPFDAILLLNYYITNNHPTNPIFDLYAGLYTEFASGWKGKHDEWPPSGWFRKKDIGYVDSLRLKTERHYTLDEGRCPSWVGCMLLGTRPDTIAAKTVSFNWWNWDPSGANPETPDLDVERFLTMSNGSRDATRGVEAPNNDPVMLLSVGPLGTASFVDPEGATRWILEPGDTLQVSFALLGGRPSPEAEPPRTAEEDLLFNAGWAQTAFDLNFRIPVPPPSPALHVVNSHERITLWWNDSPLAFVDPRSREQDFAGFRVYVSEVGKSEGFRLLLDADLVDSLGYDTGLARILAPEPLLVPSGDDTLRYPFRYDIDGVRDGFKYWVAVTSYDRGTNEIDPLESGIAQNRTFTIPGVQRDEVPERKVVVFPNPYRGDAAWDEDLLRDRYIWFAGLPPRCVIRIYTLSGDLVQTIDFDARTYGATNVRGIYDPDDVWNPAREVPKLSGSMAAWDLTTRKDQAIASGLYVFSVENLDGGRIERGKFLILK
;
A
#
# COMPACT_ATOMS: atom_id res chain seq x y z
N MET A 1 55.16 3.60 -8.14
CA MET A 1 53.96 3.73 -7.31
C MET A 1 52.93 4.53 -8.08
N GLN A 2 51.95 3.83 -8.65
CA GLN A 2 50.71 4.33 -9.25
C GLN A 2 49.66 3.24 -8.94
N PRO A 3 48.44 3.56 -8.48
CA PRO A 3 47.42 2.55 -8.23
C PRO A 3 46.78 2.10 -9.53
N LEU A 4 46.52 0.79 -9.62
CA LEU A 4 45.86 0.10 -10.72
C LEU A 4 44.37 0.48 -10.81
N ALA A 5 43.90 0.65 -12.04
CA ALA A 5 42.52 0.87 -12.41
C ALA A 5 41.71 -0.42 -12.32
N ASP A 6 40.57 -0.38 -11.60
CA ASP A 6 39.53 -1.40 -11.65
C ASP A 6 38.79 -1.35 -12.99
N ARG A 7 38.85 -2.46 -13.71
CA ARG A 7 37.97 -2.77 -14.84
C ARG A 7 36.92 -3.76 -14.34
N GLY A 8 35.77 -3.25 -13.90
CA GLY A 8 34.54 -4.05 -13.84
C GLY A 8 33.88 -4.10 -15.22
N PRO A 9 33.20 -5.20 -15.61
CA PRO A 9 32.46 -5.24 -16.86
C PRO A 9 31.24 -4.31 -16.75
N THR A 10 31.24 -3.24 -17.56
CA THR A 10 30.06 -2.41 -17.82
C THR A 10 29.02 -3.22 -18.59
N LEU A 11 28.02 -3.74 -17.88
CA LEU A 11 26.84 -4.37 -18.48
C LEU A 11 25.77 -3.31 -18.76
N GLY A 12 25.42 -3.17 -20.04
CA GLY A 12 24.12 -2.67 -20.51
C GLY A 12 23.91 -1.15 -20.51
N ARG A 13 23.68 -0.58 -21.70
CA ARG A 13 23.18 0.79 -21.90
C ARG A 13 21.75 0.94 -21.33
N PRO A 14 21.32 2.15 -20.90
CA PRO A 14 19.91 2.41 -20.63
C PRO A 14 19.07 2.11 -21.89
N PHE A 15 18.00 1.36 -21.70
CA PHE A 15 17.14 0.86 -22.76
C PHE A 15 16.20 1.98 -23.20
N ARG A 16 16.25 2.37 -24.47
CA ARG A 16 15.26 3.26 -25.08
C ARG A 16 14.03 2.45 -25.45
N ARG A 17 12.85 2.86 -24.96
CA ARG A 17 11.55 2.46 -25.50
C ARG A 17 11.56 2.70 -27.02
N PRO A 18 11.27 1.71 -27.88
CA PRO A 18 10.98 1.97 -29.29
C PRO A 18 9.68 2.75 -29.36
N GLY A 19 9.69 3.86 -30.11
CA GLY A 19 8.54 4.75 -30.22
C GLY A 19 7.28 4.00 -30.66
N LEU A 20 6.34 3.84 -29.73
CA LEU A 20 4.93 3.71 -30.08
C LEU A 20 4.49 5.02 -30.71
N ARG A 21 3.66 4.92 -31.74
CA ARG A 21 3.11 6.06 -32.46
C ARG A 21 2.44 7.00 -31.46
N ALA A 22 2.91 8.24 -31.42
CA ALA A 22 2.27 9.32 -30.70
C ALA A 22 0.82 9.50 -31.19
N ALA A 23 -0.13 8.88 -30.51
CA ALA A 23 -1.51 9.32 -30.51
C ALA A 23 -1.62 10.38 -29.42
N ALA A 24 -1.99 11.59 -29.81
CA ALA A 24 -2.04 12.76 -28.94
C ALA A 24 -2.91 12.52 -27.69
N PHE A 25 -2.28 12.32 -26.54
CA PHE A 25 -2.95 11.98 -25.27
C PHE A 25 -3.52 13.21 -24.51
N PHE A 26 -3.90 14.28 -25.21
CA PHE A 26 -4.34 15.52 -24.54
C PHE A 26 -5.71 16.07 -24.96
N LEU A 27 -6.54 15.32 -25.70
CA LEU A 27 -7.89 15.78 -26.05
C LEU A 27 -9.04 14.76 -25.84
N GLY A 28 -8.75 13.60 -25.24
CA GLY A 28 -9.74 12.51 -25.07
C GLY A 28 -10.60 12.58 -23.80
N LEU A 29 -10.19 13.31 -22.76
CA LEU A 29 -10.96 13.38 -21.50
C LEU A 29 -12.27 14.20 -21.61
N ALA A 30 -12.54 14.83 -22.75
CA ALA A 30 -13.74 15.66 -22.96
C ALA A 30 -14.86 14.97 -23.77
N LEU A 31 -14.68 13.73 -24.27
CA LEU A 31 -15.64 13.10 -25.20
C LEU A 31 -16.27 11.78 -24.72
N LEU A 32 -16.14 11.43 -23.44
CA LEU A 32 -17.02 10.44 -22.80
C LEU A 32 -18.36 11.04 -22.33
N SER A 33 -18.69 12.28 -22.73
CA SER A 33 -20.04 12.84 -22.62
C SER A 33 -20.97 12.37 -23.75
N ALA A 34 -21.00 11.06 -24.02
CA ALA A 34 -22.15 10.50 -24.71
C ALA A 34 -23.33 10.54 -23.73
N ALA A 35 -24.18 11.56 -23.85
CA ALA A 35 -25.44 11.65 -23.14
C ALA A 35 -26.18 10.31 -23.25
N ALA A 36 -26.21 9.52 -22.17
CA ALA A 36 -27.02 8.33 -22.08
C ALA A 36 -28.49 8.76 -22.07
N PRO A 37 -29.30 8.45 -23.09
CA PRO A 37 -30.72 8.74 -23.06
C PRO A 37 -31.39 7.70 -22.16
N GLY A 38 -31.98 8.16 -21.07
CA GLY A 38 -32.85 7.35 -20.21
C GLY A 38 -32.12 6.76 -19.01
N ALA A 39 -32.08 7.52 -17.92
CA ALA A 39 -31.83 7.00 -16.58
C ALA A 39 -32.85 5.90 -16.28
N ARG A 40 -32.45 4.64 -16.48
CA ARG A 40 -33.06 3.53 -15.73
C ARG A 40 -32.69 3.79 -14.28
N ARG A 41 -33.69 3.87 -13.40
CA ARG A 41 -33.50 3.88 -11.94
C ARG A 41 -32.37 2.90 -11.60
N ALA A 42 -31.29 3.40 -10.99
CA ALA A 42 -30.26 2.56 -10.43
C ALA A 42 -30.94 1.50 -9.54
N ALA A 43 -30.46 0.26 -9.60
CA ALA A 43 -30.84 -0.73 -8.60
C ALA A 43 -30.57 -0.13 -7.20
N PRO A 44 -31.40 -0.45 -6.18
CA PRO A 44 -31.13 0.01 -4.82
C PRO A 44 -29.68 -0.28 -4.47
N LEU A 45 -28.97 0.69 -3.88
CA LEU A 45 -27.67 0.44 -3.27
C LEU A 45 -27.90 -0.66 -2.22
N GLN A 46 -27.45 -1.88 -2.52
CA GLN A 46 -27.44 -2.94 -1.52
C GLN A 46 -26.26 -2.66 -0.61
N ALA A 47 -26.51 -1.97 0.50
CA ALA A 47 -25.67 -2.09 1.67
C ALA A 47 -25.56 -3.58 2.02
N SER A 48 -24.42 -4.00 2.59
CA SER A 48 -24.47 -5.21 3.40
C SER A 48 -25.55 -4.95 4.46
N GLY A 49 -26.62 -5.78 4.47
CA GLY A 49 -27.83 -5.48 5.25
C GLY A 49 -27.53 -5.08 6.70
N PRO A 50 -28.47 -4.42 7.40
CA PRO A 50 -28.21 -3.79 8.69
C PRO A 50 -27.40 -4.72 9.60
N VAL A 51 -26.22 -4.26 10.01
CA VAL A 51 -25.46 -4.94 11.05
C VAL A 51 -26.35 -4.86 12.29
N GLY A 52 -26.82 -6.01 12.76
CA GLY A 52 -27.60 -6.10 13.98
C GLY A 52 -26.87 -5.45 15.16
N PRO A 53 -27.59 -5.09 16.24
CA PRO A 53 -26.99 -4.47 17.40
C PRO A 53 -25.76 -5.28 17.86
N THR A 54 -24.69 -4.54 18.14
CA THR A 54 -23.44 -5.02 18.73
C THR A 54 -23.73 -6.04 19.84
N ASP A 55 -22.92 -7.11 19.91
CA ASP A 55 -22.89 -7.98 21.09
C ASP A 55 -22.67 -7.10 22.34
N GLU A 56 -23.73 -6.90 23.15
CA GLU A 56 -23.64 -6.23 24.44
C GLU A 56 -22.72 -7.04 25.35
N GLY A 57 -21.52 -6.53 25.65
CA GLY A 57 -20.68 -7.17 26.67
C GLY A 57 -19.26 -6.61 26.82
N ASP A 58 -18.54 -6.33 25.73
CA ASP A 58 -17.13 -5.92 25.78
C ASP A 58 -16.81 -4.76 24.82
N PRO A 59 -15.88 -3.84 25.17
CA PRO A 59 -15.48 -2.77 24.28
C PRO A 59 -14.79 -3.32 23.03
N ILE A 60 -15.26 -2.88 21.86
CA ILE A 60 -14.66 -3.24 20.57
C ILE A 60 -13.34 -2.50 20.41
N LEU A 61 -12.24 -3.25 20.27
CA LEU A 61 -10.91 -2.68 20.10
C LEU A 61 -10.77 -1.94 18.77
N ILE A 62 -10.19 -0.74 18.84
CA ILE A 62 -9.76 -0.01 17.66
C ILE A 62 -8.47 -0.64 17.12
N THR A 63 -8.55 -1.14 15.90
CA THR A 63 -7.48 -1.91 15.26
C THR A 63 -7.05 -1.19 13.99
N GLY A 64 -5.76 -0.93 13.89
CA GLY A 64 -5.12 -0.38 12.70
C GLY A 64 -4.64 -1.47 11.77
N ARG A 65 -4.64 -1.19 10.46
CA ARG A 65 -4.08 -2.02 9.42
C ARG A 65 -3.28 -1.15 8.45
N LEU A 66 -2.14 -1.66 8.00
CA LEU A 66 -1.36 -1.10 6.91
C LEU A 66 -1.76 -1.79 5.60
N THR A 67 -1.93 -1.01 4.54
CA THR A 67 -2.00 -1.51 3.16
C THR A 67 -0.84 -0.97 2.34
N THR A 68 -0.27 -1.82 1.50
CA THR A 68 0.84 -1.55 0.57
C THR A 68 0.70 -2.44 -0.67
N GLY A 69 -0.54 -2.74 -1.06
CA GLY A 69 -0.81 -3.65 -2.19
C GLY A 69 -0.52 -2.97 -3.54
N ASN A 70 -0.46 -1.65 -3.56
CA ASN A 70 -0.02 -0.83 -4.68
C ASN A 70 1.13 0.12 -4.26
N ALA A 71 1.42 1.14 -5.07
CA ALA A 71 2.48 2.10 -4.80
C ALA A 71 2.12 3.14 -3.73
N PHE A 72 0.89 3.19 -3.21
CA PHE A 72 0.47 4.10 -2.16
C PHE A 72 0.21 3.35 -0.84
N GLY A 73 1.10 3.53 0.14
CA GLY A 73 1.01 2.87 1.43
C GLY A 73 0.18 3.67 2.41
N LEU A 74 -0.85 3.07 3.02
CA LEU A 74 -1.75 3.77 3.96
C LEU A 74 -1.98 2.95 5.22
N THR A 75 -1.79 3.57 6.38
CA THR A 75 -2.31 3.03 7.64
C THR A 75 -3.73 3.54 7.86
N PHE A 76 -4.66 2.68 8.27
CA PHE A 76 -6.04 3.06 8.55
C PHE A 76 -6.62 2.20 9.67
N TYR A 77 -7.71 2.67 10.27
CA TYR A 77 -8.32 2.05 11.45
C TYR A 77 -9.79 1.71 11.20
N ASN A 78 -10.30 0.73 11.96
CA ASN A 78 -11.68 0.27 11.88
C ASN A 78 -12.75 1.28 12.38
N ASN A 79 -12.33 2.47 12.81
CA ASN A 79 -13.19 3.60 13.19
C ASN A 79 -13.18 4.75 12.15
N GLY A 80 -12.56 4.56 10.97
CA GLY A 80 -12.54 5.56 9.89
C GLY A 80 -11.34 6.51 9.91
N PHE A 81 -10.47 6.43 10.91
CA PHE A 81 -9.23 7.19 10.95
C PHE A 81 -8.23 6.67 9.91
N LEU A 82 -7.61 7.59 9.16
CA LEU A 82 -6.57 7.33 8.17
C LEU A 82 -5.26 8.00 8.61
N GLY A 83 -4.12 7.38 8.36
CA GLY A 83 -2.81 7.81 8.85
C GLY A 83 -2.44 7.16 10.19
N ASN A 84 -1.29 7.53 10.75
CA ASN A 84 -0.82 7.03 12.04
C ASN A 84 -0.28 8.11 12.99
N ASN A 85 -0.52 9.40 12.69
CA ASN A 85 0.01 10.57 13.41
C ASN A 85 1.54 10.60 13.52
N MET A 86 2.24 9.96 12.59
CA MET A 86 3.69 9.76 12.69
C MET A 86 4.09 9.08 14.01
N ALA A 87 3.23 8.24 14.58
CA ALA A 87 3.53 7.52 15.83
C ALA A 87 4.56 6.39 15.62
N SER A 88 4.66 5.89 14.39
CA SER A 88 5.67 4.91 13.97
C SER A 88 6.16 5.25 12.56
N ARG A 89 7.35 4.76 12.19
CA ARG A 89 7.92 4.97 10.85
C ARG A 89 7.21 4.17 9.75
N SER A 90 6.21 3.37 10.13
CA SER A 90 5.23 2.77 9.23
C SER A 90 4.67 3.78 8.24
N PRO A 91 4.38 3.39 6.99
CA PRO A 91 3.63 4.24 6.07
C PRO A 91 2.36 4.80 6.74
N SER A 92 2.29 6.10 6.92
CA SER A 92 1.05 6.77 7.33
C SER A 92 0.18 7.03 6.10
N GLY A 93 0.80 7.56 5.05
CA GLY A 93 0.39 7.77 3.67
C GLY A 93 1.66 7.97 2.83
N GLU A 94 2.47 6.92 2.66
CA GLU A 94 3.74 6.98 1.92
C GLU A 94 3.49 6.73 0.43
N TYR A 95 4.09 7.56 -0.42
CA TYR A 95 4.09 7.38 -1.85
C TYR A 95 5.40 7.86 -2.48
N PRO A 96 6.04 7.06 -3.34
CA PRO A 96 5.80 5.64 -3.56
C PRO A 96 6.19 4.79 -2.35
N VAL A 97 5.53 3.64 -2.14
CA VAL A 97 5.89 2.71 -1.06
C VAL A 97 7.38 2.36 -1.09
N GLY A 98 8.04 2.54 0.06
CA GLY A 98 9.45 2.30 0.31
C GLY A 98 10.38 3.48 -0.01
N SER A 99 9.91 4.57 -0.63
CA SER A 99 10.74 5.75 -0.93
C SER A 99 11.24 6.48 0.33
N GLY A 100 10.52 6.32 1.44
CA GLY A 100 10.67 7.14 2.63
C GLY A 100 10.01 8.51 2.52
N GLU A 101 9.27 8.79 1.44
CA GLU A 101 8.48 10.02 1.25
C GLU A 101 7.10 9.85 1.88
N GLU A 102 6.93 10.46 3.06
CA GLU A 102 5.68 10.41 3.81
C GLU A 102 4.83 11.62 3.46
N HIS A 103 3.52 11.43 3.24
CA HIS A 103 2.63 12.51 2.82
C HIS A 103 1.45 12.75 3.77
N LEU A 104 1.13 11.84 4.69
CA LEU A 104 -0.08 11.95 5.51
C LEU A 104 0.24 11.88 7.00
N VAL A 105 -0.21 12.85 7.78
CA VAL A 105 -0.23 12.76 9.25
C VAL A 105 -1.49 12.02 9.68
N ARG A 106 -2.65 12.58 9.29
CA ARG A 106 -3.98 12.05 9.57
C ARG A 106 -5.01 12.48 8.53
N ALA A 107 -6.07 11.70 8.40
CA ALA A 107 -7.26 12.04 7.65
C ALA A 107 -8.48 11.29 8.19
N GLY A 108 -9.67 11.77 7.84
CA GLY A 108 -10.92 11.15 8.29
C GLY A 108 -12.15 11.80 7.67
N LEU A 109 -13.23 11.04 7.57
CA LEU A 109 -14.51 11.55 7.09
C LEU A 109 -15.17 12.43 8.17
N TRP A 110 -15.66 13.59 7.75
CA TRP A 110 -16.57 14.45 8.51
C TRP A 110 -17.96 14.34 7.88
N ILE A 111 -18.97 14.16 8.71
CA ILE A 111 -20.37 14.12 8.30
C ILE A 111 -21.13 15.11 9.16
N ALA A 112 -21.77 16.09 8.54
CA ALA A 112 -22.58 17.08 9.23
C ALA A 112 -23.98 17.15 8.63
N GLY A 113 -24.98 17.53 9.40
CA GLY A 113 -26.35 17.63 8.92
C GLY A 113 -27.23 18.43 9.85
N LEU A 114 -28.42 18.79 9.35
CA LEU A 114 -29.48 19.37 10.14
C LEU A 114 -30.31 18.22 10.72
N TYR A 115 -30.14 17.96 12.01
CA TYR A 115 -30.80 16.90 12.74
C TYR A 115 -31.97 17.44 13.55
N SER A 116 -33.15 16.85 13.35
CA SER A 116 -34.36 17.23 14.09
C SER A 116 -34.85 16.09 14.96
N THR A 117 -35.29 16.43 16.17
CA THR A 117 -35.88 15.45 17.11
C THR A 117 -37.36 15.18 16.85
N ASN A 118 -38.02 15.99 16.03
CA ASN A 118 -39.44 15.87 15.71
C ASN A 118 -39.73 15.79 14.18
N ALA A 119 -38.68 15.60 13.37
CA ALA A 119 -38.71 15.59 11.91
C ALA A 119 -39.16 16.92 11.26
N SER A 120 -38.95 18.06 11.93
CA SER A 120 -39.17 19.41 11.41
C SER A 120 -37.85 20.15 11.18
N LEU A 121 -37.78 21.03 10.18
CA LEU A 121 -36.64 21.94 10.02
C LEU A 121 -36.65 23.07 11.06
N GLU A 122 -37.79 23.35 11.69
CA GLU A 122 -37.93 24.48 12.63
C GLU A 122 -37.14 24.28 13.94
N ASP A 123 -36.96 23.03 14.37
CA ASP A 123 -36.22 22.64 15.56
C ASP A 123 -34.89 21.94 15.24
N ALA A 124 -34.50 21.93 13.95
CA ALA A 124 -33.31 21.23 13.51
C ALA A 124 -32.06 21.91 14.10
N ASP A 125 -31.20 21.08 14.68
CA ASP A 125 -29.90 21.49 15.18
C ASP A 125 -28.81 21.04 14.20
N THR A 126 -27.69 21.73 14.25
CA THR A 126 -26.55 21.41 13.42
C THR A 126 -25.64 20.46 14.17
N LEU A 127 -25.53 19.23 13.69
CA LEU A 127 -24.69 18.19 14.30
C LEU A 127 -23.58 17.78 13.33
N CYS A 128 -22.44 17.36 13.89
CA CYS A 128 -21.31 16.85 13.13
C CYS A 128 -20.73 15.61 13.79
N SER A 129 -20.26 14.65 12.98
CA SER A 129 -19.52 13.46 13.41
C SER A 129 -18.25 13.35 12.59
N THR A 130 -17.12 13.16 13.26
CA THR A 130 -15.79 13.23 12.66
C THR A 130 -14.96 11.99 12.96
N ALA A 131 -14.28 11.45 11.95
CA ALA A 131 -13.32 10.35 12.14
C ALA A 131 -11.93 10.85 12.56
N THR A 132 -11.70 12.16 12.50
CA THR A 132 -10.52 12.84 13.05
C THR A 132 -10.89 14.27 13.46
N VAL A 133 -10.50 14.72 14.65
CA VAL A 133 -10.71 16.07 15.17
C VAL A 133 -9.42 16.89 15.08
N ASP A 134 -9.54 18.19 14.82
CA ASP A 134 -8.41 19.11 14.82
C ASP A 134 -7.76 19.24 16.22
N GLY A 135 -6.50 19.68 16.27
CA GLY A 135 -5.85 20.08 17.52
C GLY A 135 -5.45 18.97 18.51
N TYR A 136 -5.66 17.69 18.21
CA TYR A 136 -5.29 16.63 19.15
C TYR A 136 -3.82 16.19 19.01
N PHE A 137 -3.09 16.15 20.14
CA PHE A 137 -1.75 15.54 20.26
C PHE A 137 -1.90 14.07 20.70
N GLY A 138 -1.54 13.08 19.87
CA GLY A 138 -1.80 11.69 20.25
C GLY A 138 -1.23 10.60 19.36
N SER A 139 -0.96 9.44 19.97
CA SER A 139 -0.37 8.25 19.35
C SER A 139 -1.43 7.38 18.69
N SER A 140 -1.49 7.41 17.35
CA SER A 140 -2.40 6.61 16.49
C SER A 140 -3.90 6.83 16.73
N GLY A 141 -4.75 6.61 15.71
CA GLY A 141 -6.21 6.86 15.72
C GLY A 141 -7.06 6.02 16.70
N ARG A 142 -6.52 5.66 17.86
CA ARG A 142 -6.99 4.61 18.76
C ARG A 142 -7.99 5.08 19.81
N GLU A 143 -8.03 6.35 20.27
CA GLU A 143 -8.84 6.64 21.47
C GLU A 143 -9.63 7.97 21.56
N THR A 144 -9.18 9.09 21.00
CA THR A 144 -9.80 10.41 21.28
C THR A 144 -9.98 11.29 20.05
N GLU A 145 -9.47 10.84 18.91
CA GLU A 145 -9.41 11.63 17.69
C GLU A 145 -10.65 11.41 16.83
N SER A 146 -11.43 10.37 17.07
CA SER A 146 -12.65 10.02 16.30
C SER A 146 -13.87 10.03 17.21
N GLU A 147 -14.94 10.67 16.75
CA GLU A 147 -16.31 10.60 17.31
C GLU A 147 -17.02 9.29 16.91
N PHE A 148 -16.49 8.56 15.92
CA PHE A 148 -16.99 7.24 15.55
C PHE A 148 -16.44 6.12 16.43
N TYR A 149 -17.30 5.13 16.67
CA TYR A 149 -17.05 3.86 17.34
C TYR A 149 -17.09 2.69 16.33
N PRO A 150 -16.14 1.75 16.35
CA PRO A 150 -16.12 0.63 15.43
C PRO A 150 -17.26 -0.36 15.70
N ALA A 151 -17.94 -0.83 14.64
CA ALA A 151 -18.98 -1.86 14.76
C ALA A 151 -18.40 -3.29 14.92
N ARG A 152 -17.11 -3.48 14.63
CA ARG A 152 -16.38 -4.75 14.79
C ARG A 152 -14.88 -4.52 14.90
N THR A 153 -14.17 -5.44 15.56
CA THR A 153 -12.70 -5.37 15.71
C THR A 153 -11.96 -5.60 14.39
N ARG A 154 -12.48 -6.51 13.54
CA ARG A 154 -11.79 -6.94 12.33
C ARG A 154 -12.12 -6.07 11.12
N ILE A 155 -11.08 -5.57 10.46
CA ILE A 155 -11.14 -5.06 9.09
C ILE A 155 -11.24 -6.26 8.15
N LEU A 156 -12.29 -6.31 7.34
CA LEU A 156 -12.49 -7.39 6.37
C LEU A 156 -11.67 -7.13 5.11
N GLU A 157 -11.29 -8.20 4.43
CA GLU A 157 -10.58 -8.15 3.17
C GLU A 157 -11.25 -9.06 2.15
N ARG A 158 -11.26 -8.62 0.89
CA ARG A 158 -11.66 -9.40 -0.27
C ARG A 158 -10.67 -9.12 -1.41
N SER A 159 -10.51 -10.06 -2.33
CA SER A 159 -9.57 -9.92 -3.44
C SER A 159 -10.11 -10.58 -4.71
N THR A 160 -9.80 -9.99 -5.86
CA THR A 160 -9.97 -10.60 -7.19
C THR A 160 -8.82 -11.54 -7.58
N LEU A 161 -7.69 -11.52 -6.85
CA LEU A 161 -6.52 -12.33 -7.15
C LEU A 161 -6.68 -13.75 -6.62
N LEU A 162 -6.54 -14.74 -7.50
CA LEU A 162 -6.74 -16.16 -7.19
C LEU A 162 -5.83 -16.66 -6.05
N GLU A 163 -4.59 -16.19 -6.03
CA GLU A 163 -3.58 -16.58 -5.03
C GLU A 163 -3.77 -15.88 -3.67
N SER A 164 -4.71 -14.93 -3.57
CA SER A 164 -5.00 -14.24 -2.31
C SER A 164 -5.76 -15.16 -1.34
N PRO A 165 -5.39 -15.21 -0.05
CA PRO A 165 -6.19 -15.90 0.95
C PRO A 165 -7.58 -15.25 1.17
N ALA A 166 -7.78 -14.04 0.65
CA ALA A 166 -9.04 -13.32 0.65
C ALA A 166 -9.78 -13.40 -0.71
N TYR A 167 -9.45 -14.36 -1.56
CA TYR A 167 -10.07 -14.53 -2.88
C TYR A 167 -11.60 -14.67 -2.78
N ASP A 168 -12.30 -13.69 -3.35
CA ASP A 168 -13.76 -13.63 -3.40
C ASP A 168 -14.20 -12.81 -4.61
N PRO A 169 -14.00 -13.33 -5.84
CA PRO A 169 -14.20 -12.57 -7.07
C PRO A 169 -15.69 -12.23 -7.32
N ALA A 170 -16.61 -12.86 -6.59
CA ALA A 170 -18.04 -12.57 -6.69
C ALA A 170 -18.42 -11.26 -5.99
N ARG A 171 -17.68 -10.88 -4.94
CA ARG A 171 -17.95 -9.68 -4.13
C ARG A 171 -16.84 -8.63 -4.19
N ALA A 172 -15.61 -9.03 -4.51
CA ALA A 172 -14.48 -8.12 -4.63
C ALA A 172 -14.63 -7.19 -5.86
N LYS A 173 -14.18 -5.95 -5.71
CA LYS A 173 -14.12 -4.94 -6.79
C LYS A 173 -12.70 -4.72 -7.28
N SER A 174 -11.70 -4.98 -6.44
CA SER A 174 -10.29 -4.72 -6.72
C SER A 174 -9.37 -5.85 -6.25
N GLU A 175 -8.08 -5.70 -6.51
CA GLU A 175 -7.07 -6.68 -6.11
C GLU A 175 -6.94 -6.80 -4.59
N GLN A 176 -7.28 -5.73 -3.86
CA GLN A 176 -7.52 -5.78 -2.42
C GLN A 176 -8.57 -4.76 -2.02
N ASP A 177 -9.74 -5.26 -1.61
CA ASP A 177 -10.78 -4.47 -0.97
C ASP A 177 -10.60 -4.55 0.56
N LEU A 178 -10.58 -3.43 1.24
CA LEU A 178 -10.53 -3.36 2.71
C LEU A 178 -11.80 -2.70 3.24
N LEU A 179 -12.50 -3.38 4.14
CA LEU A 179 -13.84 -2.97 4.58
C LEU A 179 -13.97 -2.88 6.10
N CYS A 180 -14.37 -1.71 6.59
CA CYS A 180 -14.76 -1.49 7.99
C CYS A 180 -16.14 -0.84 8.09
N VAL A 181 -16.76 -0.98 9.25
CA VAL A 181 -18.05 -0.37 9.58
C VAL A 181 -17.92 0.29 10.94
N TYR A 182 -18.40 1.52 11.07
CA TYR A 182 -18.38 2.30 12.30
C TYR A 182 -19.61 3.22 12.38
N HIS A 183 -19.92 3.71 13.58
CA HIS A 183 -21.13 4.48 13.87
C HIS A 183 -20.86 5.52 14.96
N ASP A 184 -21.72 6.50 15.12
CA ASP A 184 -21.52 7.64 16.03
C ASP A 184 -22.33 7.56 17.33
N ASP A 185 -23.16 6.52 17.49
CA ASP A 185 -24.09 6.33 18.64
C ASP A 185 -23.43 6.11 20.02
N HIS A 186 -22.12 5.89 20.09
CA HIS A 186 -21.43 5.55 21.34
C HIS A 186 -20.42 6.62 21.76
N PRO A 187 -20.89 7.83 22.16
CA PRO A 187 -20.00 8.91 22.59
C PRO A 187 -19.19 8.46 23.80
N ARG A 188 -17.87 8.71 23.78
CA ARG A 188 -17.00 8.38 24.90
C ARG A 188 -17.27 9.34 26.07
N PRO A 189 -17.12 8.91 27.33
CA PRO A 189 -17.47 9.74 28.50
C PRO A 189 -16.77 11.12 28.59
N ALA A 190 -15.63 11.29 27.92
CA ALA A 190 -14.85 12.55 27.90
C ALA A 190 -15.10 13.40 26.64
N GLN A 191 -15.94 12.95 25.70
CA GLN A 191 -16.16 13.59 24.42
C GLN A 191 -17.52 14.31 24.41
N LEU A 192 -17.51 15.61 24.10
CA LEU A 192 -18.72 16.39 23.85
C LEU A 192 -19.22 16.07 22.44
N HIS A 193 -19.88 14.92 22.29
CA HIS A 193 -20.42 14.44 21.01
C HIS A 193 -21.93 14.23 21.09
N ARG A 194 -22.66 14.70 20.07
CA ARG A 194 -24.09 14.46 19.88
C ARG A 194 -24.29 13.71 18.57
N PRO A 195 -24.77 12.45 18.61
CA PRO A 195 -24.87 11.63 17.41
C PRO A 195 -25.93 12.16 16.43
N LEU A 196 -25.57 12.10 15.14
CA LEU A 196 -26.48 12.09 13.99
C LEU A 196 -27.22 10.76 13.86
N HIS A 197 -26.79 9.72 14.58
CA HIS A 197 -27.32 8.35 14.52
C HIS A 197 -27.10 7.71 13.16
N ILE A 198 -25.85 7.67 12.74
CA ILE A 198 -25.41 7.18 11.43
C ILE A 198 -24.44 6.01 11.57
N SER A 199 -24.46 5.14 10.57
CA SER A 199 -23.35 4.21 10.33
C SER A 199 -22.70 4.48 8.98
N VAL A 200 -21.41 4.17 8.92
CA VAL A 200 -20.58 4.29 7.73
C VAL A 200 -19.97 2.94 7.42
N GLU A 201 -20.31 2.38 6.26
CA GLU A 201 -19.52 1.31 5.65
C GLU A 201 -18.44 1.99 4.79
N GLN A 202 -17.18 1.77 5.13
CA GLN A 202 -16.04 2.29 4.40
C GLN A 202 -15.37 1.16 3.61
N GLU A 203 -15.16 1.38 2.31
CA GLU A 203 -14.36 0.51 1.44
C GLU A 203 -13.13 1.29 0.95
N ILE A 204 -11.95 0.67 1.04
CA ILE A 204 -10.73 1.11 0.37
C ILE A 204 -10.43 0.09 -0.73
N LEU A 205 -10.33 0.56 -1.98
CA LEU A 205 -10.03 -0.28 -3.14
C LEU A 205 -8.67 0.11 -3.72
N GLN A 206 -7.89 -0.88 -4.13
CA GLN A 206 -6.59 -0.65 -4.79
C GLN A 206 -6.30 -1.69 -5.88
N PHE A 207 -5.52 -1.25 -6.86
CA PHE A 207 -4.99 -2.05 -7.95
C PHE A 207 -3.49 -1.83 -8.01
N SER A 208 -2.71 -2.86 -8.29
CA SER A 208 -1.24 -2.83 -8.23
C SER A 208 -0.55 -2.50 -9.55
N PHE A 209 -1.32 -2.15 -10.59
CA PHE A 209 -0.83 -1.87 -11.94
C PHE A 209 -1.04 -0.41 -12.36
N GLU A 210 -0.11 0.15 -13.13
CA GLU A 210 -0.26 1.47 -13.74
C GLU A 210 -1.48 1.48 -14.67
N PRO A 211 -2.29 2.56 -14.70
CA PRO A 211 -2.10 3.83 -13.99
C PRO A 211 -2.82 3.91 -12.61
N PHE A 212 -3.28 2.79 -12.07
CA PHE A 212 -4.06 2.74 -10.82
C PHE A 212 -3.22 2.47 -9.58
N ASP A 213 -1.94 2.15 -9.75
CA ASP A 213 -1.01 1.82 -8.67
C ASP A 213 -0.70 3.01 -7.74
N ALA A 214 -0.91 4.24 -8.20
CA ALA A 214 -0.79 5.47 -7.42
C ALA A 214 -2.11 5.95 -6.77
N ILE A 215 -3.18 5.14 -6.83
CA ILE A 215 -4.54 5.55 -6.49
C ILE A 215 -5.11 4.65 -5.38
N LEU A 216 -5.59 5.25 -4.29
CA LEU A 216 -6.46 4.59 -3.32
C LEU A 216 -7.87 5.15 -3.42
N LEU A 217 -8.84 4.31 -3.78
CA LEU A 217 -10.25 4.70 -3.90
C LEU A 217 -10.94 4.52 -2.55
N LEU A 218 -11.52 5.59 -2.00
CA LEU A 218 -12.18 5.61 -0.71
C LEU A 218 -13.69 5.79 -0.92
N ASN A 219 -14.47 4.75 -0.61
CA ASN A 219 -15.92 4.77 -0.71
C ASN A 219 -16.55 4.77 0.68
N TYR A 220 -17.49 5.68 0.91
CA TYR A 220 -18.22 5.79 2.16
C TYR A 220 -19.71 5.67 1.88
N TYR A 221 -20.34 4.65 2.44
CA TYR A 221 -21.79 4.46 2.40
C TYR A 221 -22.35 4.86 3.75
N ILE A 222 -23.10 5.96 3.78
CA ILE A 222 -23.63 6.59 4.99
C ILE A 222 -25.10 6.20 5.11
N THR A 223 -25.46 5.56 6.21
CA THR A 223 -26.82 5.11 6.51
C THR A 223 -27.36 5.85 7.70
N ASN A 224 -28.57 6.41 7.59
CA ASN A 224 -29.30 6.93 8.75
C ASN A 224 -29.90 5.76 9.54
N ASN A 225 -29.42 5.56 10.77
CA ASN A 225 -29.84 4.48 11.65
C ASN A 225 -30.91 4.92 12.65
N HIS A 226 -31.28 6.20 12.72
CA HIS A 226 -32.33 6.63 13.63
C HIS A 226 -33.66 5.95 13.26
N PRO A 227 -34.45 5.44 14.22
CA PRO A 227 -35.68 4.70 13.92
C PRO A 227 -36.77 5.52 13.21
N THR A 228 -36.77 6.84 13.39
CA THR A 228 -37.87 7.72 12.93
C THR A 228 -37.47 9.08 12.40
N ASN A 229 -36.24 9.54 12.62
CA ASN A 229 -35.90 10.95 12.42
C ASN A 229 -35.04 11.05 11.16
N PRO A 230 -35.41 11.90 10.20
CA PRO A 230 -34.59 12.14 9.04
C PRO A 230 -33.40 13.04 9.39
N ILE A 231 -32.39 12.99 8.53
CA ILE A 231 -31.31 14.00 8.50
C ILE A 231 -31.54 14.87 7.28
N PHE A 232 -31.60 16.19 7.48
CA PHE A 232 -31.75 17.15 6.41
C PHE A 232 -30.40 17.73 5.99
N ASP A 233 -30.26 18.02 4.70
CA ASP A 233 -29.11 18.70 4.11
C ASP A 233 -27.76 18.17 4.62
N LEU A 234 -27.52 16.86 4.45
CA LEU A 234 -26.30 16.22 4.91
C LEU A 234 -25.10 16.68 4.08
N TYR A 235 -23.97 16.97 4.72
CA TYR A 235 -22.69 17.24 4.07
C TYR A 235 -21.68 16.19 4.49
N ALA A 236 -20.88 15.73 3.54
CA ALA A 236 -19.78 14.83 3.81
C ALA A 236 -18.48 15.41 3.25
N GLY A 237 -17.39 15.30 4.00
CA GLY A 237 -16.10 15.83 3.59
C GLY A 237 -14.93 15.05 4.15
N LEU A 238 -13.81 15.02 3.42
CA LEU A 238 -12.59 14.39 3.90
C LEU A 238 -11.67 15.45 4.49
N TYR A 239 -11.46 15.39 5.80
CA TYR A 239 -10.40 16.14 6.48
C TYR A 239 -9.05 15.47 6.21
N THR A 240 -8.01 16.25 5.93
CA THR A 240 -6.64 15.76 5.73
C THR A 240 -5.63 16.73 6.31
N GLU A 241 -4.70 16.22 7.12
CA GLU A 241 -3.43 16.86 7.42
C GLU A 241 -2.35 16.17 6.58
N PHE A 242 -2.12 16.69 5.37
CA PHE A 242 -0.98 16.26 4.56
C PHE A 242 0.31 16.90 5.10
N ALA A 243 1.44 16.20 4.98
CA ALA A 243 2.76 16.68 5.37
C ALA A 243 3.85 15.92 4.61
N SER A 244 4.06 16.30 3.35
CA SER A 244 5.11 15.73 2.51
C SER A 244 6.50 15.94 3.10
N GLY A 245 7.34 14.91 3.17
CA GLY A 245 8.75 15.01 3.52
C GLY A 245 9.49 13.66 3.50
N TRP A 246 10.82 13.68 3.67
CA TRP A 246 11.64 12.46 3.62
C TRP A 246 12.09 11.97 5.00
N LYS A 247 11.70 10.73 5.34
CA LYS A 247 11.91 10.13 6.68
C LYS A 247 13.36 10.07 7.11
N GLY A 248 14.28 9.91 6.16
CA GLY A 248 15.71 9.75 6.45
C GLY A 248 16.40 11.02 6.96
N LYS A 249 15.76 12.20 6.89
CA LYS A 249 16.30 13.45 7.45
C LYS A 249 16.14 13.54 8.97
N HIS A 250 15.26 12.72 9.53
CA HIS A 250 14.85 12.82 10.93
C HIS A 250 15.32 11.59 11.68
N ASP A 251 16.17 11.80 12.70
CA ASP A 251 16.60 10.72 13.60
C ASP A 251 15.51 10.42 14.66
N GLU A 252 14.81 11.46 15.11
CA GLU A 252 13.72 11.39 16.10
C GLU A 252 12.37 11.09 15.44
N TRP A 253 11.53 10.30 16.12
CA TRP A 253 10.19 9.94 15.65
C TRP A 253 9.21 9.85 16.85
N PRO A 254 8.07 10.57 16.86
CA PRO A 254 7.56 11.49 15.84
C PRO A 254 8.52 12.66 15.52
N PRO A 255 8.57 13.15 14.28
CA PRO A 255 9.57 14.14 13.88
C PRO A 255 9.22 15.55 14.39
N SER A 256 10.22 16.27 14.89
CA SER A 256 10.07 17.68 15.26
C SER A 256 10.28 18.61 14.06
N GLY A 257 9.44 19.63 13.92
CA GLY A 257 9.55 20.65 12.87
C GLY A 257 9.17 20.20 11.45
N TRP A 258 8.77 18.94 11.26
CA TRP A 258 8.33 18.36 9.97
C TRP A 258 7.11 19.05 9.39
N PHE A 259 6.18 19.47 10.25
CA PHE A 259 4.87 19.99 9.84
C PHE A 259 4.91 21.40 9.26
N ARG A 260 6.11 21.96 9.08
CA ARG A 260 6.38 23.21 8.36
C ARG A 260 6.75 22.86 6.92
N LYS A 261 6.79 23.84 6.00
CA LYS A 261 7.16 23.60 4.58
C LYS A 261 6.10 22.86 3.76
N LYS A 262 4.82 23.06 4.07
CA LYS A 262 3.71 22.60 3.23
C LYS A 262 3.42 23.61 2.12
N ASP A 263 3.13 23.11 0.92
CA ASP A 263 2.61 23.89 -0.21
C ASP A 263 1.32 23.24 -0.67
N ILE A 264 0.19 23.93 -0.45
CA ILE A 264 -1.16 23.40 -0.69
C ILE A 264 -1.80 24.05 -1.92
N GLY A 265 -2.61 23.27 -2.63
CA GLY A 265 -3.31 23.71 -3.82
C GLY A 265 -4.71 23.12 -3.96
N TYR A 266 -5.49 23.70 -4.87
CA TYR A 266 -6.80 23.18 -5.25
C TYR A 266 -7.05 23.35 -6.75
N VAL A 267 -7.43 22.26 -7.40
CA VAL A 267 -7.75 22.20 -8.82
C VAL A 267 -9.27 22.03 -8.97
N ASP A 268 -9.97 23.15 -9.16
CA ASP A 268 -11.44 23.19 -9.14
C ASP A 268 -12.09 22.30 -10.21
N SER A 269 -11.52 22.23 -11.41
CA SER A 269 -12.03 21.38 -12.51
C SER A 269 -12.07 19.90 -12.14
N LEU A 270 -11.20 19.47 -11.23
CA LEU A 270 -11.10 18.10 -10.75
C LEU A 270 -11.66 17.92 -9.33
N ARG A 271 -11.95 19.00 -8.60
CA ARG A 271 -12.27 18.95 -7.15
C ARG A 271 -11.17 18.21 -6.38
N LEU A 272 -9.94 18.60 -6.66
CA LEU A 272 -8.73 17.96 -6.15
C LEU A 272 -7.98 18.95 -5.27
N LYS A 273 -7.81 18.64 -3.98
CA LYS A 273 -6.86 19.33 -3.12
C LYS A 273 -5.50 18.64 -3.20
N THR A 274 -4.42 19.40 -3.23
CA THR A 274 -3.05 18.88 -3.41
C THR A 274 -2.13 19.38 -2.31
N GLU A 275 -1.08 18.63 -2.03
CA GLU A 275 0.03 19.06 -1.18
C GLU A 275 1.37 18.51 -1.70
N ARG A 276 2.43 19.28 -1.46
CA ARG A 276 3.82 18.86 -1.66
C ARG A 276 4.72 19.52 -0.63
N HIS A 277 5.92 18.98 -0.48
CA HIS A 277 6.95 19.64 0.31
C HIS A 277 7.43 20.89 -0.45
N TYR A 278 7.34 22.07 0.17
CA TYR A 278 7.65 23.37 -0.42
C TYR A 278 9.01 23.45 -1.13
N THR A 279 10.07 22.94 -0.49
CA THR A 279 11.43 22.87 -1.08
C THR A 279 11.85 21.49 -1.56
N LEU A 280 10.90 20.57 -1.77
CA LEU A 280 11.13 19.16 -2.11
C LEU A 280 12.07 18.43 -1.13
N ASP A 281 12.11 18.86 0.13
CA ASP A 281 13.09 18.47 1.13
C ASP A 281 14.54 18.36 0.60
N GLU A 282 15.02 19.46 -0.02
CA GLU A 282 16.35 19.51 -0.66
C GLU A 282 16.50 18.53 -1.83
N GLY A 283 15.38 18.19 -2.49
CA GLY A 283 15.30 17.27 -3.62
C GLY A 283 15.04 15.82 -3.25
N ARG A 284 14.80 15.50 -1.97
CA ARG A 284 14.55 14.13 -1.48
C ARG A 284 13.08 13.73 -1.40
N CYS A 285 12.17 14.70 -1.50
CA CYS A 285 10.73 14.48 -1.55
C CYS A 285 10.13 15.15 -2.80
N PRO A 286 10.44 14.63 -4.01
CA PRO A 286 9.91 15.18 -5.26
C PRO A 286 8.43 14.86 -5.51
N SER A 287 7.85 13.89 -4.79
CA SER A 287 6.49 13.42 -5.01
C SER A 287 5.45 14.39 -4.45
N TRP A 288 4.25 14.34 -5.02
CA TRP A 288 3.07 15.09 -4.61
C TRP A 288 1.99 14.14 -4.14
N VAL A 289 1.12 14.65 -3.28
CA VAL A 289 -0.09 13.96 -2.84
C VAL A 289 -1.32 14.79 -3.17
N GLY A 290 -2.45 14.13 -3.39
CA GLY A 290 -3.74 14.78 -3.54
C GLY A 290 -4.90 13.97 -2.98
N CYS A 291 -5.99 14.68 -2.71
CA CYS A 291 -7.29 14.10 -2.40
C CYS A 291 -8.36 14.68 -3.33
N MET A 292 -9.02 13.80 -4.08
CA MET A 292 -10.05 14.16 -5.06
C MET A 292 -11.43 13.74 -4.59
N LEU A 293 -12.44 14.61 -4.79
CA LEU A 293 -13.84 14.22 -4.71
C LEU A 293 -14.29 13.63 -6.06
N LEU A 294 -14.56 12.33 -6.09
CA LEU A 294 -14.95 11.59 -7.30
C LEU A 294 -16.43 11.76 -7.63
N GLY A 295 -17.29 11.68 -6.61
CA GLY A 295 -18.73 11.79 -6.83
C GLY A 295 -19.58 11.33 -5.64
N THR A 296 -20.89 11.35 -5.85
CA THR A 296 -21.91 10.91 -4.91
C THR A 296 -22.91 9.98 -5.60
N ARG A 297 -23.69 9.21 -4.82
CA ARG A 297 -24.85 8.41 -5.27
C ARG A 297 -25.93 8.42 -4.17
N PRO A 298 -27.24 8.30 -4.50
CA PRO A 298 -27.82 8.07 -5.84
C PRO A 298 -27.71 9.27 -6.78
N ASP A 299 -27.56 10.48 -6.23
CA ASP A 299 -27.45 11.71 -7.01
C ASP A 299 -26.02 12.07 -7.37
N THR A 300 -25.87 12.88 -8.43
CA THR A 300 -24.56 13.35 -8.89
C THR A 300 -24.16 14.65 -8.19
N ILE A 301 -22.88 15.01 -8.30
CA ILE A 301 -22.33 16.25 -7.76
C ILE A 301 -22.79 17.52 -8.49
N ALA A 302 -23.49 17.42 -9.62
CA ALA A 302 -23.85 18.56 -10.46
C ALA A 302 -24.76 19.58 -9.75
N ALA A 303 -25.63 19.12 -8.86
CA ALA A 303 -26.53 19.96 -8.06
C ALA A 303 -26.02 20.17 -6.62
N LYS A 304 -24.73 19.90 -6.37
CA LYS A 304 -24.12 19.98 -5.04
C LYS A 304 -23.23 21.20 -4.90
N THR A 305 -23.27 21.78 -3.72
CA THR A 305 -22.23 22.65 -3.21
C THR A 305 -21.00 21.80 -2.88
N VAL A 306 -19.86 22.22 -3.41
CA VAL A 306 -18.54 21.67 -3.07
C VAL A 306 -17.78 22.79 -2.40
N SER A 307 -17.22 22.50 -1.23
CA SER A 307 -16.47 23.48 -0.43
C SER A 307 -15.07 22.94 -0.17
N PHE A 308 -14.06 23.76 -0.44
CA PHE A 308 -12.67 23.51 -0.07
C PHE A 308 -12.23 24.59 0.91
N ASN A 309 -11.91 24.15 2.13
CA ASN A 309 -11.47 25.02 3.22
C ASN A 309 -10.15 24.51 3.78
N TRP A 310 -9.37 25.41 4.35
CA TRP A 310 -8.16 25.09 5.09
C TRP A 310 -7.99 26.08 6.24
N TRP A 311 -7.29 25.66 7.28
CA TRP A 311 -6.88 26.48 8.42
C TRP A 311 -5.58 25.93 8.98
N ASN A 312 -4.91 26.67 9.86
CA ASN A 312 -3.75 26.13 10.56
C ASN A 312 -4.20 25.18 11.66
N TRP A 313 -3.62 23.98 11.69
CA TRP A 313 -3.76 23.04 12.79
C TRP A 313 -3.46 23.75 14.11
N ASP A 314 -4.43 23.74 15.03
CA ASP A 314 -4.29 24.44 16.29
C ASP A 314 -4.63 23.53 17.48
N PRO A 315 -3.61 23.06 18.21
CA PRO A 315 -3.85 22.25 19.41
C PRO A 315 -4.22 23.06 20.64
N SER A 316 -4.12 24.39 20.58
CA SER A 316 -4.46 25.25 21.71
C SER A 316 -5.95 25.59 21.78
N GLY A 317 -6.70 25.37 20.69
CA GLY A 317 -8.09 25.83 20.56
C GLY A 317 -8.21 27.35 20.68
N ALA A 318 -7.13 28.09 20.44
CA ALA A 318 -7.07 29.54 20.57
C ALA A 318 -7.21 30.25 19.22
N ASN A 319 -7.06 29.52 18.11
CA ASN A 319 -7.25 30.01 16.77
C ASN A 319 -8.75 30.09 16.45
N PRO A 320 -9.32 31.30 16.30
CA PRO A 320 -10.74 31.46 16.01
C PRO A 320 -11.14 30.99 14.60
N GLU A 321 -10.17 30.63 13.74
CA GLU A 321 -10.43 30.05 12.42
C GLU A 321 -10.64 28.53 12.45
N THR A 322 -10.36 27.87 13.58
CA THR A 322 -10.55 26.41 13.74
C THR A 322 -12.03 26.10 13.96
N PRO A 323 -12.66 25.20 13.17
CA PRO A 323 -14.05 24.77 13.39
C PRO A 323 -14.17 23.78 14.56
N ASP A 324 -14.39 24.29 15.77
CA ASP A 324 -14.42 23.48 17.00
C ASP A 324 -15.83 22.96 17.33
N LEU A 325 -16.86 23.76 17.05
CA LEU A 325 -18.27 23.41 17.33
C LEU A 325 -18.97 22.81 16.10
N ASP A 326 -19.98 21.96 16.32
CA ASP A 326 -20.76 21.33 15.24
C ASP A 326 -21.33 22.35 14.24
N VAL A 327 -21.83 23.48 14.75
CA VAL A 327 -22.34 24.58 13.90
C VAL A 327 -21.24 25.18 13.02
N GLU A 328 -20.02 25.35 13.54
CA GLU A 328 -18.88 25.88 12.79
C GLU A 328 -18.40 24.87 11.75
N ARG A 329 -18.34 23.58 12.11
CA ARG A 329 -17.98 22.48 11.20
C ARG A 329 -18.95 22.39 10.04
N PHE A 330 -20.26 22.39 10.30
CA PHE A 330 -21.28 22.38 9.26
C PHE A 330 -21.23 23.62 8.36
N LEU A 331 -21.07 24.83 8.95
CA LEU A 331 -20.94 26.05 8.16
C LEU A 331 -19.69 26.01 7.28
N THR A 332 -18.57 25.47 7.80
CA THR A 332 -17.34 25.25 7.02
C THR A 332 -17.60 24.30 5.85
N MET A 333 -18.29 23.18 6.08
CA MET A 333 -18.60 22.21 5.03
C MET A 333 -19.60 22.74 3.98
N SER A 334 -20.52 23.62 4.38
CA SER A 334 -21.64 24.05 3.54
C SER A 334 -21.46 25.40 2.83
N ASN A 335 -20.40 26.15 3.14
CA ASN A 335 -20.23 27.54 2.68
C ASN A 335 -20.02 27.72 1.16
N GLY A 336 -19.69 26.66 0.41
CA GLY A 336 -19.41 26.73 -1.03
C GLY A 336 -18.16 27.52 -1.39
N SER A 337 -17.32 27.85 -0.41
CA SER A 337 -16.04 28.50 -0.62
C SER A 337 -15.13 27.56 -1.41
N ARG A 338 -14.55 28.08 -2.49
CA ARG A 338 -13.59 27.35 -3.33
C ARG A 338 -12.42 28.28 -3.61
N ASP A 339 -11.22 27.76 -3.42
CA ASP A 339 -9.95 28.37 -3.79
C ASP A 339 -9.70 29.83 -3.34
N ALA A 340 -9.17 29.98 -2.13
CA ALA A 340 -8.37 31.15 -1.74
C ALA A 340 -6.86 30.84 -1.71
N THR A 341 -6.43 29.66 -2.19
CA THR A 341 -5.07 29.14 -1.97
C THR A 341 -4.10 29.57 -3.05
N ARG A 342 -4.42 29.47 -4.36
CA ARG A 342 -3.49 29.84 -5.44
C ARG A 342 -2.01 29.44 -5.22
N GLY A 343 -1.75 28.27 -4.63
CA GLY A 343 -0.41 27.87 -4.17
C GLY A 343 0.01 28.61 -2.89
N VAL A 344 -0.76 28.48 -1.81
CA VAL A 344 -0.36 29.03 -0.51
C VAL A 344 0.86 28.22 -0.07
N GLU A 345 2.01 28.87 -0.20
CA GLU A 345 3.22 28.46 0.48
C GLU A 345 2.99 28.72 1.98
N ALA A 346 2.92 27.65 2.76
CA ALA A 346 2.74 27.70 4.20
C ALA A 346 4.05 27.31 4.92
N PRO A 347 5.21 27.93 4.62
CA PRO A 347 6.51 27.40 5.05
C PRO A 347 6.73 27.45 6.56
N ASN A 348 5.92 28.23 7.28
CA ASN A 348 6.00 28.41 8.74
C ASN A 348 4.71 27.98 9.46
N ASN A 349 3.75 27.44 8.71
CA ASN A 349 2.40 27.11 9.14
C ASN A 349 2.18 25.61 8.96
N ASP A 350 1.10 25.12 9.57
CA ASP A 350 0.71 23.71 9.54
C ASP A 350 -0.73 23.59 9.01
N PRO A 351 -0.96 23.81 7.70
CA PRO A 351 -2.31 23.77 7.15
C PRO A 351 -2.93 22.38 7.20
N VAL A 352 -4.17 22.33 7.65
CA VAL A 352 -5.10 21.20 7.49
C VAL A 352 -6.17 21.57 6.46
N MET A 353 -6.71 20.57 5.76
CA MET A 353 -7.60 20.80 4.62
C MET A 353 -8.87 19.97 4.72
N LEU A 354 -10.01 20.58 4.40
CA LEU A 354 -11.32 19.95 4.32
C LEU A 354 -11.93 20.14 2.93
N LEU A 355 -12.15 19.03 2.21
CA LEU A 355 -12.89 19.02 0.94
C LEU A 355 -14.22 18.33 1.18
N SER A 356 -15.32 19.04 0.94
CA SER A 356 -16.67 18.60 1.31
C SER A 356 -17.70 18.82 0.21
N VAL A 357 -18.79 18.07 0.28
CA VAL A 357 -19.89 18.11 -0.69
C VAL A 357 -21.25 17.92 0.00
N GLY A 358 -22.25 18.66 -0.47
CA GLY A 358 -23.64 18.55 -0.05
C GLY A 358 -24.49 19.67 -0.66
N PRO A 359 -25.77 19.82 -0.28
CA PRO A 359 -26.51 18.93 0.60
C PRO A 359 -26.77 17.56 -0.05
N LEU A 360 -26.70 16.49 0.73
CA LEU A 360 -26.83 15.09 0.36
C LEU A 360 -28.10 14.50 0.99
N GLY A 361 -28.61 13.46 0.35
CA GLY A 361 -29.86 12.79 0.70
C GLY A 361 -30.25 11.79 -0.39
N THR A 362 -31.27 11.00 -0.13
CA THR A 362 -31.87 10.04 -1.08
C THR A 362 -33.09 10.62 -1.79
N ALA A 363 -33.65 11.71 -1.27
CA ALA A 363 -34.71 12.48 -1.89
C ALA A 363 -34.49 13.99 -1.67
N SER A 364 -35.22 14.79 -2.43
CA SER A 364 -35.29 16.25 -2.27
C SER A 364 -36.73 16.73 -2.18
N PHE A 365 -36.96 17.82 -1.45
CA PHE A 365 -38.26 18.50 -1.36
C PHE A 365 -38.06 20.02 -1.41
N VAL A 366 -39.16 20.77 -1.54
CA VAL A 366 -39.14 22.23 -1.47
C VAL A 366 -39.70 22.65 -0.11
N ASP A 367 -38.93 23.41 0.66
CA ASP A 367 -39.37 23.91 1.98
C ASP A 367 -40.41 25.03 1.84
N PRO A 368 -41.11 25.43 2.93
CA PRO A 368 -42.09 26.51 2.89
C PRO A 368 -41.54 27.85 2.39
N GLU A 369 -40.24 28.08 2.52
CA GLU A 369 -39.51 29.25 2.03
C GLU A 369 -39.17 29.16 0.53
N GLY A 370 -39.42 28.03 -0.11
CA GLY A 370 -39.22 27.79 -1.54
C GLY A 370 -37.82 27.27 -1.90
N ALA A 371 -36.98 26.94 -0.93
CA ALA A 371 -35.66 26.37 -1.15
C ALA A 371 -35.72 24.85 -1.36
N THR A 372 -34.90 24.32 -2.27
CA THR A 372 -34.74 22.87 -2.44
C THR A 372 -33.86 22.31 -1.34
N ARG A 373 -34.40 21.35 -0.60
CA ARG A 373 -33.76 20.66 0.53
C ARG A 373 -33.57 19.20 0.21
N TRP A 374 -32.60 18.59 0.89
CA TRP A 374 -32.29 17.17 0.76
C TRP A 374 -32.59 16.45 2.06
N ILE A 375 -33.04 15.21 1.94
CA ILE A 375 -33.44 14.39 3.08
C ILE A 375 -32.83 12.99 2.95
N LEU A 376 -32.30 12.50 4.06
CA LEU A 376 -31.90 11.11 4.26
C LEU A 376 -32.84 10.49 5.30
N GLU A 377 -33.78 9.69 4.82
CA GLU A 377 -34.79 9.06 5.66
C GLU A 377 -34.19 7.94 6.54
N PRO A 378 -34.83 7.58 7.66
CA PRO A 378 -34.52 6.38 8.42
C PRO A 378 -34.32 5.14 7.55
N GLY A 379 -33.15 4.50 7.67
CA GLY A 379 -32.79 3.29 6.93
C GLY A 379 -32.28 3.51 5.51
N ASP A 380 -32.32 4.73 4.99
CA ASP A 380 -31.76 5.05 3.69
C ASP A 380 -30.23 5.16 3.75
N THR A 381 -29.59 4.80 2.63
CA THR A 381 -28.13 4.86 2.45
C THR A 381 -27.77 5.68 1.22
N LEU A 382 -26.77 6.56 1.37
CA LEU A 382 -26.13 7.29 0.28
C LEU A 382 -24.64 6.97 0.19
N GLN A 383 -24.00 7.29 -0.93
CA GLN A 383 -22.56 7.12 -1.14
C GLN A 383 -21.89 8.45 -1.42
N VAL A 384 -20.71 8.66 -0.82
CA VAL A 384 -19.71 9.65 -1.24
C VAL A 384 -18.38 8.96 -1.48
N SER A 385 -17.68 9.33 -2.54
CA SER A 385 -16.41 8.72 -2.93
C SER A 385 -15.30 9.74 -3.11
N PHE A 386 -14.14 9.42 -2.55
CA PHE A 386 -12.90 10.17 -2.68
C PHE A 386 -11.80 9.28 -3.26
N ALA A 387 -10.70 9.90 -3.72
CA ALA A 387 -9.45 9.20 -4.00
C ALA A 387 -8.28 9.90 -3.29
N LEU A 388 -7.37 9.11 -2.72
CA LEU A 388 -6.01 9.58 -2.44
C LEU A 388 -5.13 9.25 -3.63
N LEU A 389 -4.31 10.21 -4.04
CA LEU A 389 -3.56 10.17 -5.29
C LEU A 389 -2.10 10.53 -5.00
N GLY A 390 -1.19 9.72 -5.53
CA GLY A 390 0.23 10.07 -5.64
C GLY A 390 0.56 10.59 -7.03
N GLY A 391 1.54 11.49 -7.13
CA GLY A 391 2.15 11.88 -8.39
C GLY A 391 3.65 12.07 -8.21
N ARG A 392 4.45 11.52 -9.12
CA ARG A 392 5.92 11.63 -9.05
C ARG A 392 6.50 12.04 -10.40
N PRO A 393 7.73 12.58 -10.46
CA PRO A 393 8.36 12.84 -11.73
C PRO A 393 8.49 11.53 -12.52
N SER A 394 7.92 11.52 -13.72
CA SER A 394 7.87 10.36 -14.60
C SER A 394 8.62 10.69 -15.90
N PRO A 395 9.97 10.74 -15.87
CA PRO A 395 10.78 11.13 -17.03
C PRO A 395 10.73 10.10 -18.17
N GLU A 396 10.38 8.86 -17.85
CA GLU A 396 10.24 7.75 -18.79
C GLU A 396 8.83 7.67 -19.40
N ALA A 397 7.87 8.47 -18.91
CA ALA A 397 6.55 8.57 -19.53
C ALA A 397 6.67 9.25 -20.89
N GLU A 398 5.69 9.02 -21.78
CA GLU A 398 5.65 9.62 -23.11
C GLU A 398 4.32 10.37 -23.32
N PRO A 399 4.28 11.71 -23.24
CA PRO A 399 5.42 12.59 -22.93
C PRO A 399 5.88 12.48 -21.46
N PRO A 400 7.14 12.87 -21.16
CA PRO A 400 7.62 12.97 -19.79
C PRO A 400 6.72 13.88 -18.96
N ARG A 401 6.45 13.50 -17.71
CA ARG A 401 5.57 14.25 -16.80
C ARG A 401 6.32 14.69 -15.54
N THR A 402 6.07 15.92 -15.11
CA THR A 402 6.38 16.38 -13.76
C THR A 402 5.50 15.67 -12.73
N ALA A 403 5.83 15.75 -11.44
CA ALA A 403 5.02 15.16 -10.38
C ALA A 403 3.58 15.70 -10.35
N GLU A 404 3.39 16.98 -10.64
CA GLU A 404 2.07 17.59 -10.76
C GLU A 404 1.29 17.02 -11.95
N GLU A 405 1.90 16.97 -13.14
CA GLU A 405 1.26 16.40 -14.34
C GLU A 405 0.95 14.91 -14.17
N ASP A 406 1.79 14.17 -13.44
CA ASP A 406 1.55 12.78 -13.09
C ASP A 406 0.38 12.63 -12.12
N LEU A 407 0.30 13.47 -11.08
CA LEU A 407 -0.84 13.53 -10.16
C LEU A 407 -2.16 13.82 -10.89
N LEU A 408 -2.16 14.79 -11.81
CA LEU A 408 -3.34 15.17 -12.60
C LEU A 408 -3.74 14.06 -13.58
N PHE A 409 -2.78 13.33 -14.14
CA PHE A 409 -3.05 12.15 -14.96
C PHE A 409 -3.70 11.04 -14.13
N ASN A 410 -3.17 10.74 -12.94
CA ASN A 410 -3.73 9.74 -12.02
C ASN A 410 -5.15 10.15 -11.55
N ALA A 411 -5.41 11.43 -11.33
CA ALA A 411 -6.74 11.95 -11.01
C ALA A 411 -7.78 11.64 -12.11
N GLY A 412 -7.40 11.73 -13.38
CA GLY A 412 -8.27 11.35 -14.51
C GLY A 412 -8.66 9.88 -14.50
N TRP A 413 -7.70 9.00 -14.16
CA TRP A 413 -7.96 7.57 -14.02
C TRP A 413 -8.81 7.23 -12.78
N ALA A 414 -8.63 7.95 -11.68
CA ALA A 414 -9.49 7.82 -10.50
C ALA A 414 -10.96 8.17 -10.81
N GLN A 415 -11.20 9.25 -11.57
CA GLN A 415 -12.55 9.59 -12.04
C GLN A 415 -13.10 8.50 -12.95
N THR A 416 -12.29 7.99 -13.88
CA THR A 416 -12.68 6.89 -14.78
C THR A 416 -13.08 5.64 -13.99
N ALA A 417 -12.35 5.28 -12.94
CA ALA A 417 -12.72 4.18 -12.05
C ALA A 417 -14.08 4.41 -11.38
N PHE A 418 -14.35 5.61 -10.87
CA PHE A 418 -15.65 5.94 -10.28
C PHE A 418 -16.80 5.85 -11.29
N ASP A 419 -16.60 6.39 -12.49
CA ASP A 419 -17.60 6.42 -13.57
C ASP A 419 -17.93 5.00 -14.07
N LEU A 420 -16.94 4.10 -14.05
CA LEU A 420 -17.10 2.68 -14.35
C LEU A 420 -17.58 1.84 -13.16
N ASN A 421 -17.99 2.47 -12.06
CA ASN A 421 -18.39 1.81 -10.81
C ASN A 421 -17.33 0.80 -10.32
N PHE A 422 -16.07 1.21 -10.41
CA PHE A 422 -14.87 0.48 -10.00
C PHE A 422 -14.65 -0.86 -10.74
N ARG A 423 -15.35 -1.07 -11.86
CA ARG A 423 -15.13 -2.20 -12.77
C ARG A 423 -14.29 -1.73 -13.95
N ILE A 424 -13.00 -1.59 -13.70
CA ILE A 424 -12.00 -1.15 -14.68
C ILE A 424 -11.50 -2.34 -15.54
N PRO A 425 -10.93 -2.07 -16.73
CA PRO A 425 -10.06 -3.03 -17.42
C PRO A 425 -8.88 -3.42 -16.52
N VAL A 426 -8.47 -4.68 -16.57
CA VAL A 426 -7.41 -5.23 -15.72
C VAL A 426 -6.50 -6.16 -16.54
N PRO A 427 -5.17 -6.11 -16.33
CA PRO A 427 -4.29 -7.06 -16.98
C PRO A 427 -4.50 -8.49 -16.44
N PRO A 428 -4.08 -9.52 -17.18
CA PRO A 428 -3.91 -10.86 -16.63
C PRO A 428 -3.09 -10.82 -15.33
N PRO A 429 -3.58 -11.42 -14.22
CA PRO A 429 -2.88 -11.41 -12.94
C PRO A 429 -1.50 -12.04 -13.04
N SER A 430 -0.55 -11.59 -12.22
CA SER A 430 0.78 -12.17 -12.15
C SER A 430 0.68 -13.69 -11.87
N PRO A 431 1.47 -14.54 -12.56
CA PRO A 431 1.38 -15.98 -12.39
C PRO A 431 1.83 -16.42 -10.99
N ALA A 432 1.38 -17.58 -10.54
CA ALA A 432 1.92 -18.19 -9.34
C ALA A 432 3.41 -18.47 -9.55
N LEU A 433 4.26 -17.96 -8.66
CA LEU A 433 5.71 -17.99 -8.76
C LEU A 433 6.32 -18.97 -7.75
N HIS A 434 7.22 -19.83 -8.23
CA HIS A 434 8.01 -20.74 -7.43
C HIS A 434 9.51 -20.44 -7.62
N VAL A 435 10.21 -20.14 -6.53
CA VAL A 435 11.61 -19.71 -6.54
C VAL A 435 12.50 -20.81 -5.95
N VAL A 436 13.53 -21.20 -6.71
CA VAL A 436 14.53 -22.18 -6.31
C VAL A 436 15.91 -21.52 -6.30
N ASN A 437 16.57 -21.53 -5.15
CA ASN A 437 17.89 -20.95 -4.98
C ASN A 437 19.00 -21.97 -5.14
N SER A 438 20.08 -21.58 -5.78
CA SER A 438 21.28 -22.36 -6.08
C SER A 438 22.54 -21.50 -5.94
N HIS A 439 23.71 -22.12 -5.99
CA HIS A 439 24.98 -21.38 -5.95
C HIS A 439 25.06 -20.35 -7.08
N GLU A 440 25.16 -19.07 -6.71
CA GLU A 440 25.23 -17.91 -7.63
C GLU A 440 24.08 -17.84 -8.65
N ARG A 441 22.93 -18.46 -8.33
CA ARG A 441 21.77 -18.52 -9.24
C ARG A 441 20.44 -18.54 -8.49
N ILE A 442 19.47 -17.78 -9.00
CA ILE A 442 18.05 -17.88 -8.66
C ILE A 442 17.30 -18.45 -9.87
N THR A 443 16.58 -19.55 -9.69
CA THR A 443 15.72 -20.12 -10.74
C THR A 443 14.26 -19.81 -10.43
N LEU A 444 13.59 -19.17 -11.39
CA LEU A 444 12.17 -18.85 -11.32
C LEU A 444 11.37 -19.86 -12.14
N TRP A 445 10.28 -20.35 -11.57
CA TRP A 445 9.30 -21.19 -12.24
C TRP A 445 7.92 -20.57 -12.07
N TRP A 446 7.11 -20.46 -13.13
CA TRP A 446 5.77 -19.89 -13.02
C TRP A 446 4.73 -20.68 -13.82
N ASN A 447 3.48 -20.60 -13.38
CA ASN A 447 2.36 -21.33 -13.98
C ASN A 447 1.82 -20.63 -15.24
N ASP A 448 0.91 -21.30 -15.95
CA ASP A 448 0.26 -20.81 -17.17
C ASP A 448 -1.13 -20.20 -16.91
N SER A 449 -1.47 -19.89 -15.65
CA SER A 449 -2.77 -19.30 -15.29
C SER A 449 -3.12 -18.00 -16.04
N PRO A 450 -2.18 -17.08 -16.35
CA PRO A 450 -2.54 -15.83 -17.01
C PRO A 450 -2.93 -16.00 -18.48
N LEU A 451 -2.52 -17.10 -19.14
CA LEU A 451 -2.84 -17.36 -20.56
C LEU A 451 -4.34 -17.55 -20.80
N ALA A 452 -5.06 -18.07 -19.80
CA ALA A 452 -6.49 -18.34 -19.89
C ALA A 452 -7.36 -17.27 -19.21
N PHE A 453 -6.73 -16.22 -18.67
CA PHE A 453 -7.43 -15.14 -17.98
C PHE A 453 -8.37 -14.42 -18.94
N VAL A 454 -9.58 -14.13 -18.47
CA VAL A 454 -10.60 -13.37 -19.21
C VAL A 454 -10.82 -12.06 -18.48
N ASP A 455 -10.50 -10.93 -19.13
CA ASP A 455 -10.70 -9.62 -18.54
C ASP A 455 -12.21 -9.45 -18.20
N PRO A 456 -12.57 -9.09 -16.94
CA PRO A 456 -13.97 -8.99 -16.51
C PRO A 456 -14.78 -7.91 -17.24
N ARG A 457 -14.11 -6.90 -17.80
CA ARG A 457 -14.68 -5.74 -18.47
C ARG A 457 -14.81 -5.96 -19.99
N SER A 458 -13.76 -6.41 -20.67
CA SER A 458 -13.75 -6.69 -22.12
C SER A 458 -14.40 -8.03 -22.44
N ARG A 459 -14.35 -8.99 -21.51
CA ARG A 459 -14.77 -10.41 -21.69
C ARG A 459 -13.91 -11.17 -22.71
N GLU A 460 -12.70 -10.68 -22.99
CA GLU A 460 -11.77 -11.28 -23.93
C GLU A 460 -10.57 -11.91 -23.20
N GLN A 461 -9.92 -12.88 -23.86
CA GLN A 461 -8.59 -13.36 -23.47
C GLN A 461 -7.56 -12.57 -24.25
N ASP A 462 -6.92 -11.62 -23.60
CA ASP A 462 -6.05 -10.61 -24.21
C ASP A 462 -4.60 -10.67 -23.73
N PHE A 463 -4.20 -11.76 -23.07
CA PHE A 463 -2.82 -12.03 -22.68
C PHE A 463 -1.85 -11.85 -23.86
N ALA A 464 -0.75 -11.13 -23.61
CA ALA A 464 0.30 -10.84 -24.60
C ALA A 464 1.67 -11.42 -24.22
N GLY A 465 2.04 -11.47 -22.94
CA GLY A 465 3.35 -11.98 -22.54
C GLY A 465 3.68 -11.88 -21.06
N PHE A 466 4.93 -12.18 -20.74
CA PHE A 466 5.50 -12.13 -19.39
C PHE A 466 6.72 -11.21 -19.31
N ARG A 467 6.92 -10.60 -18.14
CA ARG A 467 8.16 -9.90 -17.79
C ARG A 467 8.74 -10.44 -16.49
N VAL A 468 10.08 -10.49 -16.42
CA VAL A 468 10.82 -10.94 -15.22
C VAL A 468 11.61 -9.78 -14.64
N TYR A 469 11.46 -9.56 -13.33
CA TYR A 469 12.14 -8.49 -12.61
C TYR A 469 12.99 -8.99 -11.46
N VAL A 470 14.06 -8.25 -11.16
CA VAL A 470 14.90 -8.46 -9.97
C VAL A 470 15.23 -7.13 -9.29
N SER A 471 15.32 -7.13 -7.97
CA SER A 471 15.79 -6.00 -7.16
C SER A 471 16.75 -6.48 -6.07
N GLU A 472 17.74 -5.64 -5.71
CA GLU A 472 18.57 -5.82 -4.50
C GLU A 472 18.03 -5.02 -3.29
N VAL A 473 16.94 -4.26 -3.48
CA VAL A 473 16.38 -3.37 -2.45
C VAL A 473 14.92 -3.74 -2.12
N GLY A 474 14.19 -4.36 -3.05
CA GLY A 474 12.83 -4.88 -2.82
C GLY A 474 11.71 -3.84 -2.83
N LYS A 475 12.07 -2.57 -3.00
CA LYS A 475 11.16 -1.42 -3.05
C LYS A 475 10.62 -1.19 -4.45
N SER A 476 9.50 -0.49 -4.56
CA SER A 476 8.73 -0.26 -5.80
C SER A 476 9.59 0.27 -6.96
N GLU A 477 10.62 1.09 -6.67
CA GLU A 477 11.52 1.67 -7.68
C GLU A 477 12.81 0.87 -7.93
N GLY A 478 13.06 -0.18 -7.16
CA GLY A 478 14.32 -0.93 -7.19
C GLY A 478 14.36 -2.08 -8.20
N PHE A 479 13.28 -2.31 -8.95
CA PHE A 479 13.16 -3.47 -9.84
C PHE A 479 13.71 -3.19 -11.23
N ARG A 480 14.57 -4.09 -11.70
CA ARG A 480 15.13 -4.07 -13.04
C ARG A 480 14.56 -5.21 -13.87
N LEU A 481 14.10 -4.88 -15.08
CA LEU A 481 13.67 -5.84 -16.09
C LEU A 481 14.84 -6.72 -16.56
N LEU A 482 14.67 -8.04 -16.52
CA LEU A 482 15.62 -9.04 -17.01
C LEU A 482 15.17 -9.67 -18.32
N LEU A 483 13.86 -9.85 -18.48
CA LEU A 483 13.26 -10.58 -19.59
C LEU A 483 11.94 -9.94 -19.96
N ASP A 484 11.71 -9.80 -21.25
CA ASP A 484 10.42 -9.56 -21.89
C ASP A 484 10.19 -10.74 -22.86
N ALA A 485 9.08 -11.44 -22.68
CA ALA A 485 8.69 -12.65 -23.41
C ALA A 485 7.22 -12.54 -23.87
N ASP A 486 7.00 -12.09 -25.10
CA ASP A 486 5.70 -11.96 -25.76
C ASP A 486 5.34 -13.13 -26.69
N LEU A 487 4.05 -13.20 -27.01
CA LEU A 487 3.54 -13.96 -28.14
C LEU A 487 4.13 -13.46 -29.47
N VAL A 488 4.23 -14.36 -30.45
CA VAL A 488 4.62 -13.99 -31.82
C VAL A 488 3.33 -13.69 -32.61
N ASP A 489 2.89 -12.45 -32.55
CA ASP A 489 1.62 -11.98 -33.11
C ASP A 489 1.69 -10.62 -33.82
N SER A 490 2.92 -10.12 -34.07
CA SER A 490 3.20 -8.81 -34.67
C SER A 490 2.90 -7.60 -33.77
N LEU A 491 2.71 -7.84 -32.47
CA LEU A 491 2.66 -6.81 -31.42
C LEU A 491 3.88 -6.99 -30.51
N GLY A 492 4.52 -5.88 -30.12
CA GLY A 492 5.72 -5.93 -29.28
C GLY A 492 6.99 -6.30 -30.04
N TYR A 493 7.85 -7.10 -29.40
CA TYR A 493 9.15 -7.54 -29.90
C TYR A 493 9.13 -8.93 -30.54
N ASP A 494 8.03 -9.68 -30.41
CA ASP A 494 7.83 -11.03 -30.96
C ASP A 494 8.96 -12.02 -30.54
N THR A 495 9.40 -11.93 -29.29
CA THR A 495 10.49 -12.73 -28.70
C THR A 495 10.10 -14.21 -28.49
N GLY A 496 8.81 -14.50 -28.35
CA GLY A 496 8.23 -15.84 -28.31
C GLY A 496 8.36 -16.56 -26.96
N LEU A 497 7.26 -17.12 -26.46
CA LEU A 497 7.22 -17.89 -25.20
C LEU A 497 8.04 -19.20 -25.23
N ALA A 498 8.43 -19.70 -26.41
CA ALA A 498 9.19 -20.95 -26.50
C ALA A 498 10.54 -20.90 -25.78
N ARG A 499 11.13 -19.71 -25.63
CA ARG A 499 12.42 -19.50 -24.96
C ARG A 499 12.35 -19.63 -23.43
N ILE A 500 11.15 -19.51 -22.85
CA ILE A 500 10.90 -19.64 -21.41
C ILE A 500 10.23 -20.96 -21.06
N LEU A 501 9.87 -21.79 -22.05
CA LEU A 501 9.31 -23.11 -21.77
C LEU A 501 10.42 -24.04 -21.28
N ALA A 502 10.19 -24.62 -20.11
CA ALA A 502 11.04 -25.69 -19.61
C ALA A 502 10.84 -26.96 -20.46
N PRO A 503 11.90 -27.75 -20.72
CA PRO A 503 11.77 -29.04 -21.42
C PRO A 503 10.79 -30.00 -20.72
N GLU A 504 10.79 -29.97 -19.39
CA GLU A 504 9.81 -30.63 -18.53
C GLU A 504 9.29 -29.61 -17.50
N PRO A 505 7.97 -29.57 -17.25
CA PRO A 505 7.41 -28.67 -16.25
C PRO A 505 7.83 -29.09 -14.84
N LEU A 506 8.05 -28.13 -13.95
CA LEU A 506 8.18 -28.41 -12.53
C LEU A 506 6.80 -28.75 -11.96
N LEU A 507 6.73 -29.85 -11.21
CA LEU A 507 5.52 -30.30 -10.51
C LEU A 507 5.73 -30.16 -9.00
N VAL A 508 4.90 -29.38 -8.34
CA VAL A 508 4.98 -29.13 -6.89
C VAL A 508 3.70 -29.62 -6.22
N PRO A 509 3.77 -30.59 -5.29
CA PRO A 509 2.61 -31.02 -4.52
C PRO A 509 2.03 -29.85 -3.69
N SER A 510 0.70 -29.68 -3.71
CA SER A 510 -0.02 -28.67 -2.93
C SER A 510 -1.32 -29.27 -2.37
N GLY A 511 -1.27 -29.74 -1.13
CA GLY A 511 -2.37 -30.49 -0.53
C GLY A 511 -2.64 -31.79 -1.30
N ASP A 512 -3.88 -31.96 -1.75
CA ASP A 512 -4.31 -33.10 -2.58
C ASP A 512 -4.07 -32.87 -4.09
N ASP A 513 -3.59 -31.68 -4.48
CA ASP A 513 -3.35 -31.30 -5.87
C ASP A 513 -1.84 -31.21 -6.19
N THR A 514 -1.50 -31.07 -7.48
CA THR A 514 -0.14 -30.84 -7.96
C THR A 514 -0.10 -29.62 -8.86
N LEU A 515 0.56 -28.56 -8.39
CA LEU A 515 0.77 -27.34 -9.16
C LEU A 515 1.81 -27.59 -10.26
N ARG A 516 1.49 -27.14 -11.47
CA ARG A 516 2.34 -27.30 -12.66
C ARG A 516 2.92 -25.95 -13.08
N TYR A 517 4.24 -25.90 -13.23
CA TYR A 517 4.99 -24.72 -13.63
C TYR A 517 5.76 -25.00 -14.93
N PRO A 518 5.18 -24.69 -16.11
CA PRO A 518 5.80 -24.97 -17.40
C PRO A 518 6.88 -23.96 -17.80
N PHE A 519 6.85 -22.75 -17.23
CA PHE A 519 7.79 -21.70 -17.59
C PHE A 519 8.95 -21.61 -16.60
N ARG A 520 10.13 -21.26 -17.09
CA ARG A 520 11.38 -21.19 -16.33
C ARG A 520 12.27 -20.03 -16.81
N TYR A 521 12.94 -19.38 -15.86
CA TYR A 521 14.04 -18.45 -16.14
C TYR A 521 15.12 -18.52 -15.06
N ASP A 522 16.38 -18.58 -15.47
CA ASP A 522 17.54 -18.63 -14.57
C ASP A 522 18.20 -17.24 -14.50
N ILE A 523 18.35 -16.71 -13.29
CA ILE A 523 19.08 -15.48 -12.99
C ILE A 523 20.46 -15.89 -12.47
N ASP A 524 21.45 -15.88 -13.35
CA ASP A 524 22.84 -16.20 -13.03
C ASP A 524 23.63 -14.99 -12.50
N GLY A 525 24.72 -15.27 -11.76
CA GLY A 525 25.68 -14.25 -11.32
C GLY A 525 25.23 -13.43 -10.12
N VAL A 526 24.20 -13.90 -9.41
CA VAL A 526 23.80 -13.34 -8.11
C VAL A 526 24.80 -13.75 -7.04
N ARG A 527 24.87 -12.99 -5.94
CA ARG A 527 25.82 -13.27 -4.85
C ARG A 527 25.15 -14.08 -3.74
N ASP A 528 25.74 -15.22 -3.40
CA ASP A 528 25.26 -16.03 -2.27
C ASP A 528 25.21 -15.20 -0.97
N GLY A 529 24.12 -15.36 -0.21
CA GLY A 529 23.90 -14.67 1.06
C GLY A 529 23.45 -13.20 0.95
N PHE A 530 23.31 -12.64 -0.25
CA PHE A 530 22.75 -11.30 -0.46
C PHE A 530 21.23 -11.34 -0.63
N LYS A 531 20.56 -10.24 -0.25
CA LYS A 531 19.11 -10.07 -0.36
C LYS A 531 18.71 -9.77 -1.81
N TYR A 532 17.73 -10.50 -2.33
CA TYR A 532 17.12 -10.25 -3.63
C TYR A 532 15.59 -10.34 -3.56
N TRP A 533 14.93 -9.57 -4.40
CA TRP A 533 13.49 -9.69 -4.64
C TRP A 533 13.27 -9.96 -6.11
N VAL A 534 12.41 -10.93 -6.41
CA VAL A 534 12.10 -11.37 -7.77
C VAL A 534 10.60 -11.37 -7.98
N ALA A 535 10.17 -11.07 -9.19
CA ALA A 535 8.77 -11.10 -9.58
C ALA A 535 8.63 -11.47 -11.05
N VAL A 536 7.48 -12.03 -11.40
CA VAL A 536 7.07 -12.28 -12.79
C VAL A 536 5.71 -11.64 -12.99
N THR A 537 5.58 -10.74 -13.94
CA THR A 537 4.31 -10.10 -14.27
C THR A 537 3.80 -10.62 -15.61
N SER A 538 2.53 -10.38 -15.89
CA SER A 538 1.92 -10.61 -17.20
C SER A 538 1.30 -9.32 -17.70
N TYR A 539 1.22 -9.18 -19.02
CA TYR A 539 0.60 -8.02 -19.65
C TYR A 539 -0.35 -8.44 -20.76
N ASP A 540 -1.33 -7.58 -21.03
CA ASP A 540 -2.29 -7.73 -22.11
C ASP A 540 -1.82 -7.01 -23.39
N ARG A 541 -2.61 -7.12 -24.45
CA ARG A 541 -2.38 -6.45 -25.74
C ARG A 541 -2.84 -5.00 -25.77
N GLY A 542 -3.57 -4.55 -24.75
CA GLY A 542 -4.32 -3.30 -24.76
C GLY A 542 -5.40 -3.26 -25.85
N THR A 543 -5.92 -2.07 -26.09
CA THR A 543 -6.90 -1.76 -27.14
C THR A 543 -6.47 -0.50 -27.90
N ASN A 544 -7.29 -0.03 -28.86
CA ASN A 544 -7.04 1.27 -29.50
C ASN A 544 -7.24 2.47 -28.54
N GLU A 545 -7.86 2.25 -27.39
CA GLU A 545 -8.28 3.28 -26.44
C GLU A 545 -7.43 3.25 -25.15
N ILE A 546 -6.84 2.10 -24.84
CA ILE A 546 -6.09 1.84 -23.61
C ILE A 546 -4.80 1.14 -23.99
N ASP A 547 -3.66 1.70 -23.59
CA ASP A 547 -2.36 1.07 -23.78
C ASP A 547 -2.30 -0.29 -23.04
N PRO A 548 -1.42 -1.21 -23.47
CA PRO A 548 -1.20 -2.47 -22.77
C PRO A 548 -1.01 -2.29 -21.26
N LEU A 549 -1.78 -3.02 -20.45
CA LEU A 549 -1.63 -3.03 -19.01
C LEU A 549 -0.73 -4.20 -18.58
N GLU A 550 0.02 -4.01 -17.51
CA GLU A 550 0.90 -5.02 -16.91
C GLU A 550 0.55 -5.22 -15.44
N SER A 551 0.36 -6.47 -15.00
CA SER A 551 0.05 -6.78 -13.61
C SER A 551 1.14 -6.30 -12.65
N GLY A 552 0.74 -5.96 -11.43
CA GLY A 552 1.68 -5.40 -10.46
C GLY A 552 2.76 -6.36 -10.00
N ILE A 553 3.99 -5.85 -9.89
CA ILE A 553 5.15 -6.57 -9.31
C ILE A 553 4.81 -7.06 -7.89
N ALA A 554 4.05 -6.28 -7.12
CA ALA A 554 3.66 -6.60 -5.75
C ALA A 554 2.81 -7.88 -5.62
N GLN A 555 2.14 -8.34 -6.68
CA GLN A 555 1.24 -9.50 -6.62
C GLN A 555 1.96 -10.83 -6.32
N ASN A 556 3.19 -11.01 -6.81
CA ASN A 556 3.96 -12.24 -6.59
C ASN A 556 5.43 -12.00 -6.25
N ARG A 557 5.78 -10.76 -5.87
CA ARG A 557 7.11 -10.42 -5.38
C ARG A 557 7.52 -11.41 -4.29
N THR A 558 8.72 -11.97 -4.44
CA THR A 558 9.28 -12.94 -3.51
C THR A 558 10.64 -12.48 -3.02
N PHE A 559 10.79 -12.27 -1.72
CA PHE A 559 12.09 -12.13 -1.06
C PHE A 559 12.86 -13.47 -1.05
N THR A 560 14.12 -13.45 -1.50
CA THR A 560 14.95 -14.63 -1.65
C THR A 560 16.42 -14.33 -1.39
N ILE A 561 17.15 -15.32 -0.86
CA ILE A 561 18.60 -15.24 -0.64
C ILE A 561 19.24 -16.48 -1.30
N PRO A 562 20.00 -16.29 -2.40
CA PRO A 562 20.65 -17.38 -3.10
C PRO A 562 21.77 -17.98 -2.26
N GLY A 563 22.11 -19.21 -2.60
CA GLY A 563 23.00 -20.01 -1.78
C GLY A 563 23.19 -21.39 -2.36
N VAL A 564 24.35 -21.97 -2.08
CA VAL A 564 24.67 -23.36 -2.44
C VAL A 564 23.56 -24.29 -1.98
N GLN A 565 23.04 -25.13 -2.88
CA GLN A 565 22.25 -26.32 -2.52
C GLN A 565 23.18 -27.50 -2.20
N ARG A 566 22.69 -28.41 -1.37
CA ARG A 566 23.40 -29.64 -1.01
C ARG A 566 23.91 -30.43 -2.22
N ASP A 567 23.06 -30.60 -3.23
CA ASP A 567 23.33 -31.52 -4.34
C ASP A 567 24.24 -30.89 -5.41
N GLU A 568 24.47 -29.58 -5.35
CA GLU A 568 25.25 -28.82 -6.33
C GLU A 568 26.76 -28.91 -6.11
N VAL A 569 27.21 -29.38 -4.94
CA VAL A 569 28.60 -29.76 -4.73
C VAL A 569 28.64 -30.97 -3.80
N PRO A 570 28.66 -32.21 -4.34
CA PRO A 570 28.95 -33.40 -3.56
C PRO A 570 30.31 -33.17 -2.89
N GLU A 571 30.37 -33.21 -1.56
CA GLU A 571 31.58 -32.97 -0.73
C GLU A 571 31.92 -31.53 -0.32
N ARG A 572 31.05 -30.52 -0.55
CA ARG A 572 31.33 -29.17 -0.01
C ARG A 572 31.40 -29.22 1.52
N LYS A 573 32.52 -28.74 2.04
CA LYS A 573 32.70 -28.48 3.47
C LYS A 573 31.80 -27.34 3.92
N VAL A 574 31.41 -27.37 5.18
CA VAL A 574 30.72 -26.23 5.80
C VAL A 574 31.63 -25.02 5.76
N VAL A 575 31.15 -23.94 5.16
CA VAL A 575 31.85 -22.66 5.10
C VAL A 575 31.13 -21.61 5.92
N VAL A 576 31.89 -20.67 6.45
CA VAL A 576 31.37 -19.50 7.17
C VAL A 576 31.73 -18.26 6.38
N PHE A 577 30.77 -17.36 6.13
CA PHE A 577 31.03 -16.11 5.42
C PHE A 577 30.25 -14.89 5.94
N PRO A 578 30.86 -13.68 5.90
CA PRO A 578 32.25 -13.43 5.54
C PRO A 578 33.21 -14.02 6.58
N ASN A 579 34.39 -14.42 6.14
CA ASN A 579 35.44 -14.92 7.01
C ASN A 579 36.80 -14.42 6.48
N PRO A 580 37.44 -13.44 7.15
CA PRO A 580 37.02 -12.82 8.40
C PRO A 580 35.79 -11.90 8.25
N TYR A 581 34.96 -11.82 9.28
CA TYR A 581 33.97 -10.76 9.44
C TYR A 581 34.67 -9.52 10.03
N ARG A 582 34.56 -8.36 9.37
CA ARG A 582 35.39 -7.17 9.65
C ARG A 582 34.53 -5.94 9.97
N GLY A 583 33.92 -5.90 11.14
CA GLY A 583 33.07 -4.80 11.58
C GLY A 583 31.69 -4.88 10.94
N ASP A 584 31.66 -4.98 9.62
CA ASP A 584 30.50 -5.04 8.76
C ASP A 584 30.66 -6.08 7.63
N ALA A 585 29.52 -6.48 7.06
CA ALA A 585 29.38 -7.19 5.80
C ALA A 585 28.56 -6.35 4.83
N ALA A 586 28.71 -6.60 3.52
CA ALA A 586 28.01 -5.83 2.49
C ALA A 586 26.47 -5.97 2.51
N TRP A 587 25.92 -6.87 3.32
CA TRP A 587 24.49 -7.08 3.53
C TRP A 587 24.00 -6.69 4.94
N ASP A 588 24.91 -6.21 5.78
CA ASP A 588 24.54 -5.74 7.12
C ASP A 588 23.82 -4.40 7.01
N GLU A 589 22.87 -4.18 7.92
CA GLU A 589 22.23 -2.88 8.12
C GLU A 589 22.90 -2.11 9.26
N ASP A 590 22.47 -0.87 9.48
CA ASP A 590 23.16 0.08 10.36
C ASP A 590 23.22 -0.38 11.83
N LEU A 591 22.18 -1.05 12.33
CA LEU A 591 22.14 -1.49 13.72
C LEU A 591 23.02 -2.72 13.94
N LEU A 592 23.72 -2.73 15.08
CA LEU A 592 24.54 -3.88 15.49
C LEU A 592 23.77 -5.20 15.57
N ARG A 593 22.45 -5.16 15.81
CA ARG A 593 21.57 -6.33 15.88
C ARG A 593 21.14 -6.86 14.51
N ASP A 594 21.40 -6.10 13.45
CA ASP A 594 21.04 -6.48 12.07
C ASP A 594 22.22 -7.12 11.34
N ARG A 595 23.30 -7.39 12.08
CA ARG A 595 24.55 -7.96 11.57
C ARG A 595 24.53 -9.46 11.70
N TYR A 596 24.97 -10.16 10.65
CA TYR A 596 24.98 -11.62 10.67
C TYR A 596 26.03 -12.24 9.75
N ILE A 597 26.39 -13.48 10.07
CA ILE A 597 27.21 -14.34 9.21
C ILE A 597 26.44 -15.58 8.80
N TRP A 598 26.83 -16.16 7.67
CA TRP A 598 26.26 -17.39 7.14
C TRP A 598 27.12 -18.60 7.46
N PHE A 599 26.48 -19.68 7.89
CA PHE A 599 26.97 -21.06 7.75
C PHE A 599 26.32 -21.66 6.52
N ALA A 600 27.11 -22.14 5.55
CA ALA A 600 26.60 -22.71 4.30
C ALA A 600 27.20 -24.08 3.98
N GLY A 601 26.49 -24.86 3.17
CA GLY A 601 26.82 -26.26 2.91
C GLY A 601 26.35 -27.19 4.03
N LEU A 602 25.26 -26.83 4.71
CA LEU A 602 24.74 -27.59 5.85
C LEU A 602 24.04 -28.89 5.40
N PRO A 603 24.15 -29.98 6.18
CA PRO A 603 23.28 -31.14 6.03
C PRO A 603 21.80 -30.78 6.23
N PRO A 604 20.84 -31.56 5.66
CA PRO A 604 19.42 -31.25 5.78
C PRO A 604 18.91 -31.10 7.21
N ARG A 605 19.49 -31.87 8.15
CA ARG A 605 19.19 -31.79 9.59
C ARG A 605 20.49 -31.82 10.37
N CYS A 606 20.82 -30.73 11.04
CA CYS A 606 22.07 -30.63 11.79
C CYS A 606 22.00 -29.68 12.99
N VAL A 607 22.94 -29.84 13.92
CA VAL A 607 23.15 -28.90 15.03
C VAL A 607 24.49 -28.20 14.85
N ILE A 608 24.46 -26.87 14.78
CA ILE A 608 25.64 -26.02 14.71
C ILE A 608 25.95 -25.56 16.14
N ARG A 609 27.19 -25.78 16.59
CA ARG A 609 27.67 -25.30 17.90
C ARG A 609 28.89 -24.41 17.70
N ILE A 610 28.85 -23.25 18.34
CA ILE A 610 29.87 -22.21 18.21
C ILE A 610 30.58 -22.05 19.54
N TYR A 611 31.91 -22.02 19.52
CA TYR A 611 32.76 -21.99 20.68
C TYR A 611 33.80 -20.88 20.61
N THR A 612 34.22 -20.37 21.76
CA THR A 612 35.47 -19.62 21.89
C THR A 612 36.66 -20.54 21.61
N LEU A 613 37.85 -19.97 21.37
CA LEU A 613 39.07 -20.77 21.22
C LEU A 613 39.40 -21.59 22.48
N SER A 614 38.97 -21.12 23.67
CA SER A 614 39.12 -21.81 24.95
C SER A 614 38.14 -22.97 25.14
N GLY A 615 37.17 -23.15 24.22
CA GLY A 615 36.17 -24.23 24.25
C GLY A 615 34.86 -23.86 24.95
N ASP A 616 34.64 -22.60 25.31
CA ASP A 616 33.37 -22.18 25.92
C ASP A 616 32.28 -22.14 24.86
N LEU A 617 31.12 -22.74 25.14
CA LEU A 617 29.97 -22.72 24.24
C LEU A 617 29.34 -21.32 24.20
N VAL A 618 29.35 -20.72 23.01
CA VAL A 618 28.82 -19.38 22.70
C VAL A 618 27.36 -19.46 22.28
N GLN A 619 27.06 -20.29 21.28
CA GLN A 619 25.73 -20.41 20.69
C GLN A 619 25.49 -21.82 20.16
N THR A 620 24.22 -22.23 20.10
CA THR A 620 23.75 -23.46 19.43
C THR A 620 22.61 -23.10 18.49
N ILE A 621 22.66 -23.60 17.25
CA ILE A 621 21.64 -23.38 16.23
C ILE A 621 21.17 -24.75 15.74
N ASP A 622 19.89 -25.03 15.95
CA ASP A 622 19.21 -26.20 15.39
C ASP A 622 18.74 -25.87 13.97
N PHE A 623 19.17 -26.67 13.00
CA PHE A 623 18.87 -26.45 11.59
C PHE A 623 18.11 -27.64 11.01
N ASP A 624 16.96 -27.35 10.40
CA ASP A 624 16.20 -28.27 9.56
C ASP A 624 15.84 -27.54 8.25
N ALA A 625 16.35 -28.05 7.14
CA ALA A 625 16.20 -27.48 5.81
C ALA A 625 14.73 -27.27 5.38
N ARG A 626 13.79 -28.02 5.97
CA ARG A 626 12.36 -27.92 5.63
C ARG A 626 11.66 -26.77 6.34
N THR A 627 12.17 -26.33 7.49
CA THR A 627 11.48 -25.36 8.35
C THR A 627 12.32 -24.12 8.63
N TYR A 628 13.62 -24.13 8.34
CA TYR A 628 14.48 -22.99 8.60
C TYR A 628 14.23 -21.86 7.59
N GLY A 629 13.83 -20.70 8.11
CA GLY A 629 13.58 -19.47 7.33
C GLY A 629 14.34 -18.24 7.82
N ALA A 630 15.37 -18.41 8.66
CA ALA A 630 16.15 -17.33 9.27
C ALA A 630 15.32 -16.27 10.04
N THR A 631 14.10 -16.61 10.49
CA THR A 631 13.18 -15.69 11.19
C THR A 631 13.65 -15.26 12.57
N ASN A 632 14.72 -15.86 13.08
CA ASN A 632 15.37 -15.54 14.35
C ASN A 632 16.55 -14.57 14.19
N VAL A 633 16.84 -14.10 12.97
CA VAL A 633 17.94 -13.16 12.69
C VAL A 633 17.34 -11.86 12.18
N ARG A 634 17.36 -10.83 13.02
CA ARG A 634 16.70 -9.54 12.76
C ARG A 634 17.14 -8.90 11.45
N GLY A 635 18.43 -8.93 11.14
CA GLY A 635 18.98 -8.39 9.90
C GLY A 635 18.53 -9.09 8.61
N ILE A 636 17.86 -10.24 8.72
CA ILE A 636 17.23 -10.94 7.58
C ILE A 636 15.72 -10.80 7.64
N TYR A 637 15.13 -10.98 8.82
CA TYR A 637 13.71 -10.91 9.06
C TYR A 637 13.46 -10.18 10.37
N ASP A 638 12.86 -8.99 10.27
CA ASP A 638 12.37 -8.23 11.42
C ASP A 638 10.83 -8.28 11.41
N PRO A 639 10.18 -8.94 12.39
CA PRO A 639 8.72 -8.98 12.47
C PRO A 639 8.10 -7.59 12.74
N ASP A 640 8.90 -6.64 13.20
CA ASP A 640 8.52 -5.26 13.47
C ASP A 640 8.94 -4.31 12.32
N ASP A 641 9.59 -4.82 11.26
CA ASP A 641 9.88 -4.02 10.07
C ASP A 641 8.59 -3.70 9.32
N VAL A 642 8.20 -2.45 9.44
CA VAL A 642 6.96 -1.96 8.86
C VAL A 642 7.06 -1.69 7.36
N TRP A 643 8.26 -1.74 6.80
CA TRP A 643 8.54 -1.69 5.37
C TRP A 643 8.55 -3.08 4.72
N ASN A 644 8.48 -4.13 5.54
CA ASN A 644 8.13 -5.49 5.13
C ASN A 644 6.67 -5.79 5.53
N PRO A 645 5.67 -5.16 4.88
CA PRO A 645 4.26 -5.27 5.24
C PRO A 645 3.72 -6.70 5.11
N ALA A 646 4.36 -7.53 4.29
CA ALA A 646 4.02 -8.94 4.13
C ALA A 646 4.80 -9.86 5.08
N ARG A 647 5.74 -9.34 5.89
CA ARG A 647 6.65 -10.12 6.72
C ARG A 647 7.19 -11.31 5.93
N GLU A 648 7.69 -11.02 4.73
CA GLU A 648 8.13 -12.04 3.79
C GLU A 648 9.31 -12.80 4.42
N VAL A 649 9.10 -14.08 4.71
CA VAL A 649 10.19 -14.99 5.10
C VAL A 649 10.98 -15.30 3.82
N PRO A 650 12.32 -15.13 3.82
CA PRO A 650 13.10 -15.36 2.61
C PRO A 650 12.98 -16.80 2.14
N LYS A 651 12.89 -16.99 0.83
CA LYS A 651 13.21 -18.28 0.22
C LYS A 651 14.73 -18.48 0.29
N LEU A 652 15.15 -19.60 0.89
CA LEU A 652 16.56 -19.98 1.05
C LEU A 652 16.88 -21.23 0.23
N SER A 653 18.16 -21.56 0.07
CA SER A 653 18.60 -22.78 -0.64
C SER A 653 18.42 -24.09 0.13
N GLY A 654 18.02 -24.02 1.41
CA GLY A 654 17.85 -25.19 2.27
C GLY A 654 19.16 -25.78 2.82
N SER A 655 20.30 -25.11 2.64
CA SER A 655 21.60 -25.53 3.22
C SER A 655 22.39 -24.38 3.82
N MET A 656 21.69 -23.33 4.28
CA MET A 656 22.27 -22.14 4.88
C MET A 656 21.56 -21.74 6.17
N ALA A 657 22.32 -21.39 7.20
CA ALA A 657 21.82 -20.83 8.45
C ALA A 657 22.61 -19.58 8.83
N ALA A 658 21.91 -18.53 9.25
CA ALA A 658 22.50 -17.29 9.72
C ALA A 658 22.69 -17.29 11.24
N TRP A 659 23.71 -16.56 11.68
CA TRP A 659 23.96 -16.25 13.08
C TRP A 659 24.14 -14.74 13.26
N ASP A 660 23.34 -14.15 14.15
CA ASP A 660 23.25 -12.73 14.52
C ASP A 660 24.39 -12.23 15.42
N LEU A 661 25.48 -13.01 15.56
CA LEU A 661 26.66 -12.65 16.35
C LEU A 661 26.34 -12.41 17.85
N THR A 662 25.31 -13.06 18.37
CA THR A 662 24.97 -13.06 19.80
C THR A 662 25.25 -14.40 20.47
N THR A 663 25.52 -14.36 21.78
CA THR A 663 25.59 -15.58 22.60
C THR A 663 24.19 -16.11 22.88
N ARG A 664 24.09 -17.36 23.37
CA ARG A 664 22.86 -17.96 23.92
C ARG A 664 22.14 -17.16 25.02
N LYS A 665 22.77 -16.10 25.54
CA LYS A 665 22.20 -15.17 26.54
C LYS A 665 21.86 -13.80 25.94
N ASP A 666 21.74 -13.69 24.62
CA ASP A 666 21.47 -12.45 23.88
C ASP A 666 22.51 -11.34 24.18
N GLN A 667 23.78 -11.74 24.31
CA GLN A 667 24.90 -10.82 24.50
C GLN A 667 25.74 -10.74 23.24
N ALA A 668 26.15 -9.54 22.83
CA ALA A 668 27.06 -9.37 21.70
C ALA A 668 28.41 -10.06 21.96
N ILE A 669 28.92 -10.77 20.96
CA ILE A 669 30.23 -11.45 21.06
C ILE A 669 31.41 -10.45 21.02
N ALA A 670 32.60 -10.88 21.43
CA ALA A 670 33.83 -10.09 21.29
C ALA A 670 34.58 -10.39 19.98
N SER A 671 35.48 -9.51 19.55
CA SER A 671 36.45 -9.82 18.49
C SER A 671 37.32 -11.01 18.90
N GLY A 672 37.56 -11.94 17.99
CA GLY A 672 38.34 -13.13 18.29
C GLY A 672 38.20 -14.24 17.25
N LEU A 673 39.02 -15.28 17.43
CA LEU A 673 38.93 -16.52 16.66
C LEU A 673 37.94 -17.47 17.34
N TYR A 674 36.95 -17.92 16.59
CA TYR A 674 35.91 -18.85 17.02
C TYR A 674 36.07 -20.21 16.32
N VAL A 675 35.56 -21.25 16.96
CA VAL A 675 35.52 -22.62 16.45
C VAL A 675 34.06 -23.02 16.31
N PHE A 676 33.70 -23.69 15.22
CA PHE A 676 32.37 -24.30 15.09
C PHE A 676 32.45 -25.80 14.91
N SER A 677 31.38 -26.49 15.30
CA SER A 677 31.11 -27.87 14.92
C SER A 677 29.70 -28.01 14.36
N VAL A 678 29.55 -28.72 13.24
CA VAL A 678 28.27 -29.10 12.65
C VAL A 678 28.10 -30.61 12.79
N GLU A 679 27.07 -31.03 13.52
CA GLU A 679 26.71 -32.44 13.70
C GLU A 679 25.52 -32.78 12.80
N ASN A 680 25.72 -33.65 11.81
CA ASN A 680 24.64 -34.19 10.98
C ASN A 680 23.81 -35.18 11.80
N LEU A 681 22.52 -34.92 11.96
CA LEU A 681 21.62 -35.75 12.78
C LEU A 681 21.16 -37.03 12.06
N ASP A 682 21.21 -37.08 10.73
CA ASP A 682 20.80 -38.24 9.96
C ASP A 682 21.96 -39.23 9.72
N GLY A 683 23.21 -38.72 9.71
CA GLY A 683 24.40 -39.52 9.39
C GLY A 683 25.47 -39.57 10.48
N GLY A 684 25.31 -38.84 11.60
CA GLY A 684 26.26 -38.79 12.72
C GLY A 684 27.62 -38.15 12.44
N ARG A 685 27.89 -37.70 11.20
CA ARG A 685 29.15 -37.07 10.81
C ARG A 685 29.25 -35.68 11.47
N ILE A 686 30.40 -35.42 12.09
CA ILE A 686 30.73 -34.11 12.66
C ILE A 686 31.78 -33.42 11.80
N GLU A 687 31.48 -32.21 11.37
CA GLU A 687 32.42 -31.31 10.72
C GLU A 687 32.85 -30.20 11.69
N ARG A 688 34.10 -29.72 11.58
CA ARG A 688 34.63 -28.66 12.43
C ARG A 688 35.42 -27.66 11.60
N GLY A 689 35.34 -26.39 11.97
CA GLY A 689 36.09 -25.33 11.32
C GLY A 689 36.33 -24.13 12.24
N LYS A 690 36.94 -23.08 11.70
CA LYS A 690 37.28 -21.85 12.42
C LYS A 690 36.92 -20.64 11.59
N PHE A 691 36.56 -19.55 12.25
CA PHE A 691 36.32 -18.25 11.60
C PHE A 691 36.72 -17.12 12.54
N LEU A 692 37.03 -15.97 11.94
CA LEU A 692 37.56 -14.81 12.66
C LEU A 692 36.55 -13.66 12.63
N ILE A 693 36.30 -13.08 13.81
CA ILE A 693 35.51 -11.87 13.99
C ILE A 693 36.43 -10.72 14.40
N LEU A 694 36.41 -9.62 13.66
CA LEU A 694 37.13 -8.38 13.94
C LEU A 694 36.11 -7.25 14.01
N LYS A 695 35.68 -6.82 15.19
CA LYS A 695 34.79 -5.67 15.38
C LYS A 695 35.50 -4.34 15.27
#